data_AF-A0A2I1GRV3-F1
#
_entry.id   AF-A0A2I1GRV3-F1
#
_cell.length_a   1.000
_cell.length_b   1.000
_cell.length_c   1.000
_cell.angle_alpha   90.00
_cell.angle_beta   90.00
_cell.angle_gamma   90.00
#
_symmetry.space_group_name_H-M   'P 1'
#
loop_
_entity.id
_entity.type
_entity.pdbx_description
1 polymer ?
#
loop_
_entity_poly.entity_id
_entity_poly.type
_entity_poly.pdbx_seq_one_letter_code
_entity_poly.pdbx_strand_id
1 'polypeptide(L)'
;MVCCFVVGTEFKWSFEVAGDNGMTISKLKEIIYEMIKTDYKENFGAHKLALWKVDIPGDTANIKLKPLENRSHDIKNEINIIKEIGGEELQHPFSDLGDIFTSSSKNIRLIVQPPLFASIVSPNIPYVRASDRVKIEIGNKVMRTFSRIDPLSIDELIDALALIWHKSFEIVSPDQQNDLYVELKKEPSFFKVNFPRGLTKNNSNTVDLCLPSYSKSGMNYHNLFYNDPQFKKTVSLVQTKIEKNPGHIIVLAGVSGGGKTSTSFGIAMKHWSIYIDFSPRDGNYPSSQLNSELEIIRGIRPQFERVDQQNEVFHLLDIAVVSRGLLLIKLLTEGKISTPKEWLFVQLQMSDREIRQKLGVEKYYRTSITKSTLIEQINKVLGISSLVLIFDEAQVLCESVYGKYEGSSIPGKKWNLLQGYVTRLVQHPVTCLLAGTYMHMTSGVSLVTSIGKEPNRKAHIVLKLPFLLPDDVLRNLDTILDMTGVTPNTRDLLGHVLQGRPRNCASFVRLLILKERSIGTKNQVLQELIPLWHNNTCSDVAKYFETTCEYLGADHINPEKAIMDVLRLRVFYNHNYMEAIKLLQHSIIPCESPECIVLDSKVKVSEIIEINTSLESYLVDSIDLYLRKSGKQMIDVFVDNIVTLNNISSIGNEFDAVFIAAIINKRGLNVREELNKWKNGQQFDLPSWITPTMEFVTQFNISGNVPLVKYVNDSNYSSYAIQPDIHSGSDAVMYLVDNKKNVLLLSASCTVSSCPIDKKKVIKQSIKTCLNHQYMECQEKKKTRHLQIGLDSTLPTLSNDATANKEDNLEGEKNEEYDQDLNYGELDYDLNYTKNIKDYRISNTYKYAEYHEQIKNSTKNRNHIYVTVELPHRAGNRSGKRPELFRLNQYGDLVIIVDDRNMEHVFGPAINRLLERISYKDQVDLMDQTE
;
A
#
# COMPACT_ATOMS: atom_id res chain seq x y z
N MET A 1 59.03 17.72 -56.73
CA MET A 1 58.52 17.30 -55.39
C MET A 1 57.51 18.33 -54.93
N VAL A 2 56.36 17.86 -54.44
CA VAL A 2 55.23 18.69 -54.02
C VAL A 2 54.86 18.29 -52.58
N CYS A 3 54.86 19.25 -51.65
CA CYS A 3 54.44 18.99 -50.27
C CYS A 3 52.92 19.02 -50.15
N CYS A 4 52.36 17.99 -49.51
CA CYS A 4 50.93 17.73 -49.40
C CYS A 4 50.46 17.84 -47.94
N PHE A 5 49.26 18.38 -47.74
CA PHE A 5 48.53 18.36 -46.48
C PHE A 5 47.16 17.70 -46.68
N VAL A 6 46.76 16.82 -45.76
CA VAL A 6 45.49 16.10 -45.85
C VAL A 6 44.50 16.69 -44.85
N VAL A 7 43.31 17.09 -45.31
CA VAL A 7 42.26 17.63 -44.43
C VAL A 7 41.86 16.58 -43.39
N GLY A 8 41.80 16.98 -42.11
CA GLY A 8 41.52 16.09 -40.98
C GLY A 8 42.75 15.42 -40.37
N THR A 9 43.96 15.83 -40.76
CA THR A 9 45.23 15.36 -40.17
C THR A 9 46.00 16.52 -39.53
N GLU A 10 46.82 16.23 -38.52
CA GLU A 10 47.70 17.26 -37.91
C GLU A 10 48.79 17.68 -38.91
N PHE A 11 49.16 18.97 -38.94
CA PHE A 11 50.17 19.53 -39.85
C PHE A 11 51.49 18.74 -39.90
N LYS A 12 51.90 18.13 -38.79
CA LYS A 12 53.14 17.33 -38.69
C LYS A 12 53.15 16.08 -39.59
N TRP A 13 51.99 15.66 -40.10
CA TRP A 13 51.82 14.50 -40.99
C TRP A 13 51.83 14.88 -42.48
N SER A 14 52.11 16.15 -42.81
CA SER A 14 52.37 16.54 -44.19
C SER A 14 53.54 15.74 -44.78
N PHE A 15 53.41 15.36 -46.04
CA PHE A 15 54.37 14.51 -46.73
C PHE A 15 54.67 15.02 -48.13
N GLU A 16 55.80 14.60 -48.69
CA GLU A 16 56.22 14.98 -50.03
C GLU A 16 55.87 13.89 -51.05
N VAL A 17 55.38 14.32 -52.22
CA VAL A 17 55.18 13.45 -53.37
C VAL A 17 56.18 13.82 -54.46
N ALA A 18 56.94 12.84 -54.93
CA ALA A 18 57.77 12.97 -56.12
C ALA A 18 56.87 12.96 -57.36
N GLY A 19 57.08 13.92 -58.25
CA GLY A 19 56.34 14.04 -59.50
C GLY A 19 57.30 14.35 -60.63
N ASP A 20 57.10 13.68 -61.77
CA ASP A 20 57.90 13.82 -62.98
C ASP A 20 57.14 14.68 -64.01
N ASN A 21 57.87 15.36 -64.91
CA ASN A 21 57.25 16.06 -66.05
C ASN A 21 56.52 15.02 -66.93
N GLY A 22 55.24 15.25 -67.23
CA GLY A 22 54.35 14.30 -67.90
C GLY A 22 53.36 13.59 -66.97
N MET A 23 53.43 13.83 -65.65
CA MET A 23 52.55 13.19 -64.68
C MET A 23 51.18 13.89 -64.64
N THR A 24 50.12 13.15 -64.96
CA THR A 24 48.75 13.69 -64.92
C THR A 24 48.20 13.78 -63.49
N ILE A 25 47.28 14.71 -63.25
CA ILE A 25 46.54 14.83 -61.98
C ILE A 25 45.87 13.50 -61.58
N SER A 26 45.32 12.75 -62.53
CA SER A 26 44.72 11.44 -62.24
C SER A 26 45.73 10.45 -61.63
N LYS A 27 46.93 10.40 -62.20
CA LYS A 27 48.02 9.55 -61.69
C LYS A 27 48.53 10.05 -60.33
N LEU A 28 48.49 11.36 -60.09
CA LEU A 28 48.82 11.95 -58.78
C LEU A 28 47.81 11.55 -57.71
N LYS A 29 46.51 11.54 -58.04
CA LYS A 29 45.48 11.05 -57.13
C LYS A 29 45.69 9.59 -56.74
N GLU A 30 46.12 8.73 -57.67
CA GLU A 30 46.41 7.32 -57.40
C GLU A 30 47.59 7.16 -56.43
N ILE A 31 48.70 7.88 -56.65
CA ILE A 31 49.86 7.83 -55.76
C ILE A 31 49.50 8.35 -54.35
N ILE A 32 48.81 9.48 -54.26
CA ILE A 32 48.38 10.04 -52.98
C ILE A 32 47.42 9.10 -52.26
N TYR A 33 46.46 8.51 -52.98
CA TYR A 33 45.53 7.55 -52.40
C TYR A 33 46.26 6.33 -51.81
N GLU A 34 47.22 5.77 -52.54
CA GLU A 34 48.01 4.64 -52.06
C GLU A 34 48.82 4.96 -50.79
N MET A 35 49.24 6.22 -50.62
CA MET A 35 49.96 6.67 -49.41
C MET A 35 49.05 6.88 -48.20
N ILE A 36 47.78 7.23 -48.39
CA ILE A 36 46.86 7.55 -47.29
C ILE A 36 45.79 6.47 -47.03
N LYS A 37 45.65 5.46 -47.90
CA LYS A 37 44.55 4.47 -47.82
C LYS A 37 44.50 3.68 -46.51
N THR A 38 45.63 3.48 -45.83
CA THR A 38 45.68 2.77 -44.55
C THR A 38 45.02 3.53 -43.40
N ASP A 39 44.85 4.85 -43.55
CA ASP A 39 44.33 5.74 -42.51
C ASP A 39 42.80 5.88 -42.57
N TYR A 40 42.15 5.30 -43.59
CA TYR A 40 40.69 5.34 -43.79
C TYR A 40 40.07 3.93 -43.73
N LYS A 41 38.98 3.78 -42.95
CA LYS A 41 38.27 2.49 -42.80
C LYS A 41 37.47 2.05 -44.04
N GLU A 42 37.09 2.98 -44.91
CA GLU A 42 36.31 2.72 -46.11
C GLU A 42 37.17 2.94 -47.36
N ASN A 43 37.27 1.91 -48.21
CA ASN A 43 37.96 2.01 -49.50
C ASN A 43 37.15 2.89 -50.46
N PHE A 44 37.74 3.98 -50.94
CA PHE A 44 37.15 4.83 -51.98
C PHE A 44 38.09 4.91 -53.19
N GLY A 45 37.55 5.10 -54.40
CA GLY A 45 38.41 5.22 -55.59
C GLY A 45 39.25 6.50 -55.55
N ALA A 46 40.53 6.43 -55.94
CA ALA A 46 41.45 7.57 -55.98
C ALA A 46 40.89 8.80 -56.72
N HIS A 47 40.06 8.58 -57.75
CA HIS A 47 39.37 9.64 -58.49
C HIS A 47 38.48 10.56 -57.64
N LYS A 48 38.05 10.11 -56.45
CA LYS A 48 37.19 10.86 -55.51
C LYS A 48 37.96 11.84 -54.63
N LEU A 49 39.29 11.85 -54.66
CA LEU A 49 40.09 12.88 -53.99
C LEU A 49 39.90 14.23 -54.70
N ALA A 50 39.56 15.27 -53.94
CA ALA A 50 39.66 16.64 -54.41
C ALA A 50 41.06 17.17 -54.06
N LEU A 51 41.74 17.73 -55.06
CA LEU A 51 43.09 18.28 -54.90
C LEU A 51 43.01 19.78 -55.12
N TRP A 52 43.57 20.54 -54.17
CA TRP A 52 43.57 21.99 -54.18
C TRP A 52 45.01 22.50 -54.23
N LYS A 53 45.33 23.32 -55.23
CA LYS A 53 46.60 24.02 -55.35
C LYS A 53 46.63 25.17 -54.37
N VAL A 54 47.70 25.27 -53.60
CA VAL A 54 47.94 26.35 -52.61
C VAL A 54 49.41 26.78 -52.62
N ASP A 55 49.73 27.85 -51.91
CA ASP A 55 51.11 28.24 -51.59
C ASP A 55 51.21 28.67 -50.12
N ILE A 56 51.46 27.69 -49.24
CA ILE A 56 51.48 27.92 -47.79
C ILE A 56 52.88 27.63 -47.23
N PRO A 57 53.54 28.58 -46.55
CA PRO A 57 54.83 28.34 -45.90
C PRO A 57 54.82 27.10 -45.00
N GLY A 58 55.74 26.16 -45.24
CA GLY A 58 55.79 24.86 -44.56
C GLY A 58 56.51 24.88 -43.20
N ASP A 59 57.07 26.02 -42.80
CA ASP A 59 57.88 26.22 -41.59
C ASP A 59 57.16 27.01 -40.48
N THR A 60 55.94 27.48 -40.76
CA THR A 60 55.11 28.23 -39.81
C THR A 60 53.80 27.49 -39.57
N ALA A 61 53.44 27.27 -38.29
CA ALA A 61 52.13 26.77 -37.91
C ALA A 61 51.06 27.78 -38.32
N ASN A 62 50.59 27.67 -39.57
CA ASN A 62 49.70 28.66 -40.15
C ASN A 62 48.37 28.61 -39.41
N ILE A 63 47.99 29.70 -38.73
CA ILE A 63 46.72 29.83 -38.00
C ILE A 63 45.54 29.48 -38.92
N LYS A 64 45.70 29.67 -40.24
CA LYS A 64 44.68 29.36 -41.25
C LYS A 64 44.55 27.87 -41.61
N LEU A 65 45.52 27.02 -41.26
CA LEU A 65 45.44 25.55 -41.43
C LEU A 65 44.80 24.84 -40.23
N LYS A 66 44.86 25.44 -39.02
CA LYS A 66 44.25 24.87 -37.80
C LYS A 66 42.78 24.46 -37.96
N PRO A 67 41.91 25.22 -38.66
CA PRO A 67 40.53 24.81 -38.88
C PRO A 67 40.38 23.55 -39.75
N LEU A 68 41.39 23.19 -40.54
CA LEU A 68 41.41 22.03 -41.43
C LEU A 68 42.08 20.79 -40.80
N GLU A 69 42.72 20.93 -39.63
CA GLU A 69 43.30 19.79 -38.88
C GLU A 69 42.21 18.87 -38.31
N ASN A 70 41.02 19.43 -38.03
CA ASN A 70 39.83 18.68 -37.64
C ASN A 70 38.83 18.70 -38.80
N ARG A 71 38.58 17.53 -39.38
CA ARG A 71 37.60 17.38 -40.46
C ARG A 71 36.21 17.81 -39.97
N SER A 72 35.62 18.81 -40.61
CA SER A 72 34.27 19.25 -40.32
C SER A 72 33.26 18.26 -40.94
N HIS A 73 32.09 18.09 -40.31
CA HIS A 73 30.99 17.37 -40.97
C HIS A 73 30.33 18.21 -42.08
N ASP A 74 30.73 19.47 -42.25
CA ASP A 74 30.26 20.38 -43.28
C ASP A 74 31.36 20.65 -44.34
N ILE A 75 31.27 19.95 -45.48
CA ILE A 75 32.16 20.15 -46.64
C ILE A 75 32.13 21.59 -47.17
N LYS A 76 30.99 22.30 -47.07
CA LYS A 76 30.90 23.66 -47.60
C LYS A 76 31.78 24.61 -46.80
N ASN A 77 31.85 24.42 -45.48
CA ASN A 77 32.75 25.19 -44.63
C ASN A 77 34.22 24.86 -44.91
N GLU A 78 34.58 23.58 -45.12
CA GLU A 78 35.95 23.21 -45.50
C GLU A 78 36.36 23.85 -46.84
N ILE A 79 35.49 23.78 -47.85
CA ILE A 79 35.74 24.40 -49.16
C ILE A 79 35.88 25.92 -49.04
N ASN A 80 35.04 26.57 -48.23
CA ASN A 80 35.13 28.01 -48.01
C ASN A 80 36.48 28.39 -47.36
N ILE A 81 36.93 27.64 -46.35
CA ILE A 81 38.22 27.86 -45.69
C ILE A 81 39.38 27.63 -46.68
N ILE A 82 39.33 26.57 -47.49
CA ILE A 82 40.36 26.28 -48.50
C ILE A 82 40.43 27.41 -49.55
N LYS A 83 39.29 27.99 -49.95
CA LYS A 83 39.25 29.15 -50.84
C LYS A 83 39.79 30.42 -50.17
N GLU A 84 39.50 30.65 -48.89
CA GLU A 84 40.00 31.81 -48.12
C GLU A 84 41.53 31.81 -47.96
N ILE A 85 42.17 30.65 -48.00
CA ILE A 85 43.64 30.51 -48.00
C ILE A 85 44.26 30.52 -49.41
N GLY A 86 43.47 30.87 -50.43
CA GLY A 86 43.92 30.97 -51.83
C GLY A 86 43.95 29.62 -52.58
N GLY A 87 43.17 28.64 -52.12
CA GLY A 87 43.10 27.33 -52.75
C GLY A 87 42.33 27.32 -54.06
N GLU A 88 42.97 26.80 -55.11
CA GLU A 88 42.36 26.59 -56.44
C GLU A 88 42.17 25.09 -56.69
N GLU A 89 40.95 24.68 -57.03
CA GLU A 89 40.64 23.26 -57.27
C GLU A 89 41.26 22.79 -58.59
N LEU A 90 41.97 21.66 -58.56
CA LEU A 90 42.53 21.01 -59.75
C LEU A 90 41.48 20.12 -60.42
N GLN A 91 40.65 20.72 -61.28
CA GLN A 91 39.50 20.06 -61.89
C GLN A 91 39.81 19.19 -63.12
N HIS A 92 40.95 19.40 -63.79
CA HIS A 92 41.29 18.73 -65.05
C HIS A 92 42.19 17.49 -64.83
N PRO A 93 41.69 16.24 -64.95
CA PRO A 93 42.44 15.05 -64.58
C PRO A 93 43.64 14.74 -65.49
N PHE A 94 43.70 15.34 -66.68
CA PHE A 94 44.75 15.13 -67.68
C PHE A 94 45.79 16.24 -67.74
N SER A 95 45.67 17.30 -66.95
CA SER A 95 46.70 18.35 -66.93
C SER A 95 48.00 17.81 -66.34
N ASP A 96 49.11 18.23 -66.93
CA ASP A 96 50.46 17.87 -66.50
C ASP A 96 50.82 18.62 -65.21
N LEU A 97 51.37 17.89 -64.24
CA LEU A 97 51.87 18.45 -63.01
C LEU A 97 52.98 19.50 -63.25
N GLY A 98 53.81 19.30 -64.27
CA GLY A 98 54.90 20.20 -64.64
C GLY A 98 54.41 21.57 -65.16
N ASP A 99 53.23 21.62 -65.75
CA ASP A 99 52.60 22.87 -66.20
C ASP A 99 51.97 23.66 -65.03
N ILE A 100 51.67 22.98 -63.92
CA ILE A 100 50.95 23.54 -62.76
C ILE A 100 51.91 24.02 -61.67
N PHE A 101 53.03 23.33 -61.47
CA PHE A 101 54.04 23.62 -60.44
C PHE A 101 55.42 23.80 -61.08
N THR A 102 55.87 25.05 -61.19
CA THR A 102 57.08 25.43 -61.94
C THR A 102 58.40 25.34 -61.16
N SER A 103 58.38 24.99 -59.86
CA SER A 103 59.60 24.78 -59.06
C SER A 103 59.35 23.97 -57.77
N SER A 104 60.39 23.29 -57.27
CA SER A 104 60.39 22.65 -55.95
C SER A 104 60.43 23.70 -54.83
N SER A 105 59.49 23.62 -53.89
CA SER A 105 59.36 24.54 -52.76
C SER A 105 59.10 23.75 -51.49
N LYS A 106 59.59 24.23 -50.34
CA LYS A 106 59.29 23.64 -49.01
C LYS A 106 57.90 24.01 -48.48
N ASN A 107 57.14 24.79 -49.24
CA ASN A 107 55.78 25.18 -48.92
C ASN A 107 54.81 24.03 -49.19
N ILE A 108 53.72 23.95 -48.44
CA ILE A 108 52.57 23.12 -48.82
C ILE A 108 52.01 23.70 -50.12
N ARG A 109 52.01 22.86 -51.15
CA ARG A 109 51.58 23.20 -52.50
C ARG A 109 50.28 22.51 -52.89
N LEU A 110 49.86 21.51 -52.11
CA LEU A 110 48.68 20.71 -52.35
C LEU A 110 47.91 20.45 -51.04
N ILE A 111 46.61 20.74 -51.04
CA ILE A 111 45.66 20.25 -50.02
C ILE A 111 44.87 19.10 -50.63
N VAL A 112 44.89 17.96 -49.95
CA VAL A 112 44.17 16.75 -50.31
C VAL A 112 42.90 16.69 -49.46
N GLN A 113 41.74 16.79 -50.10
CA GLN A 113 40.44 16.68 -49.45
C GLN A 113 39.78 15.34 -49.82
N PRO A 114 39.66 14.40 -48.87
CA PRO A 114 38.93 13.15 -49.08
C PRO A 114 37.41 13.39 -49.21
N PRO A 115 36.66 12.50 -49.91
CA PRO A 115 35.21 12.60 -50.01
C PRO A 115 34.54 12.41 -48.65
N LEU A 116 33.49 13.19 -48.32
CA LEU A 116 32.69 12.94 -47.11
C LEU A 116 32.16 11.52 -47.20
N PHE A 117 32.49 10.69 -46.21
CA PHE A 117 31.75 9.47 -46.00
C PHE A 117 30.39 9.90 -45.50
N ALA A 118 29.39 9.80 -46.38
CA ALA A 118 28.02 9.89 -45.94
C ALA A 118 27.86 8.79 -44.90
N SER A 119 27.64 9.16 -43.63
CA SER A 119 26.89 8.29 -42.74
C SER A 119 25.49 8.17 -43.34
N ILE A 120 25.36 7.38 -44.40
CA ILE A 120 24.09 6.84 -44.81
C ILE A 120 23.69 5.99 -43.63
N VAL A 121 22.71 6.50 -42.90
CA VAL A 121 21.72 5.73 -42.18
C VAL A 121 21.22 4.66 -43.15
N SER A 122 21.90 3.52 -43.17
CA SER A 122 21.36 2.26 -43.67
C SER A 122 21.13 1.40 -42.42
N PRO A 123 19.95 0.78 -42.24
CA PRO A 123 19.52 0.27 -40.93
C PRO A 123 20.28 -0.98 -40.43
N ASN A 124 21.35 -1.40 -41.10
CA ASN A 124 22.01 -2.67 -40.82
C ASN A 124 23.53 -2.55 -41.02
N ILE A 125 24.27 -2.27 -39.93
CA ILE A 125 25.66 -2.68 -39.55
C ILE A 125 26.07 -1.79 -38.33
N PRO A 126 26.72 -2.34 -37.28
CA PRO A 126 26.76 -1.76 -35.93
C PRO A 126 27.65 -0.50 -35.80
N TYR A 127 27.12 0.51 -35.09
CA TYR A 127 27.74 1.82 -34.89
C TYR A 127 28.94 1.81 -33.92
N VAL A 128 29.86 2.71 -34.24
CA VAL A 128 31.01 3.33 -33.53
C VAL A 128 31.14 3.10 -32.01
N ARG A 129 32.20 2.41 -31.58
CA ARG A 129 32.75 2.50 -30.21
C ARG A 129 33.15 3.95 -29.90
N ALA A 130 32.77 4.48 -28.74
CA ALA A 130 33.27 5.77 -28.23
C ALA A 130 34.81 5.82 -28.32
N SER A 131 35.39 6.97 -28.70
CA SER A 131 36.85 7.09 -28.81
C SER A 131 37.51 6.85 -27.46
N ASP A 132 38.66 6.17 -27.44
CA ASP A 132 39.37 5.83 -26.19
C ASP A 132 39.68 7.08 -25.33
N ARG A 133 39.78 8.26 -25.96
CA ARG A 133 39.95 9.55 -25.26
C ARG A 133 38.75 9.92 -24.39
N VAL A 134 37.52 9.74 -24.87
CA VAL A 134 36.30 10.03 -24.09
C VAL A 134 36.17 9.07 -22.92
N LYS A 135 36.47 7.78 -23.13
CA LYS A 135 36.48 6.77 -22.08
C LYS A 135 37.51 7.09 -20.98
N ILE A 136 38.73 7.49 -21.36
CA ILE A 136 39.78 7.91 -20.42
C ILE A 136 39.33 9.13 -19.60
N GLU A 137 38.70 10.12 -20.24
CA GLU A 137 38.19 11.30 -19.53
C GLU A 137 37.11 10.95 -18.50
N ILE A 138 36.14 10.10 -18.90
CA ILE A 138 35.07 9.62 -18.02
C ILE A 138 35.66 8.82 -16.87
N GLY A 139 36.55 7.87 -17.16
CA GLY A 139 37.26 7.08 -16.15
C GLY A 139 37.97 7.97 -15.14
N ASN A 140 38.70 8.98 -15.59
CA ASN A 140 39.37 9.94 -14.70
C ASN A 140 38.38 10.72 -13.82
N LYS A 141 37.22 11.13 -14.36
CA LYS A 141 36.18 11.83 -13.59
C LYS A 141 35.55 10.93 -12.53
N VAL A 142 35.21 9.69 -12.89
CA VAL A 142 34.68 8.69 -11.94
C VAL A 142 35.70 8.42 -10.84
N MET A 143 36.96 8.19 -11.19
CA MET A 143 38.05 7.93 -10.22
C MET A 143 38.31 9.09 -9.26
N ARG A 144 38.19 10.34 -9.73
CA ARG A 144 38.28 11.53 -8.87
C ARG A 144 37.12 11.60 -7.87
N THR A 145 35.93 11.18 -8.29
CA THR A 145 34.72 11.21 -7.46
C THR A 145 34.74 10.07 -6.44
N PHE A 146 35.21 8.88 -6.83
CA PHE A 146 35.23 7.67 -6.01
C PHE A 146 36.68 7.19 -5.81
N SER A 147 37.36 7.78 -4.82
CA SER A 147 38.82 7.74 -4.62
C SER A 147 39.44 6.41 -4.17
N ARG A 148 38.74 5.26 -4.33
CA ARG A 148 39.18 3.93 -3.84
C ARG A 148 38.88 2.78 -4.81
N ILE A 149 38.99 2.99 -6.12
CA ILE A 149 38.63 1.99 -7.13
C ILE A 149 39.84 1.68 -8.01
N ASP A 150 40.00 0.43 -8.41
CA ASP A 150 40.99 0.02 -9.42
C ASP A 150 40.41 0.28 -10.83
N PRO A 151 41.06 1.07 -11.70
CA PRO A 151 40.56 1.39 -13.03
C PRO A 151 40.19 0.15 -13.85
N LEU A 152 41.01 -0.91 -13.78
CA LEU A 152 40.80 -2.16 -14.51
C LEU A 152 39.56 -2.93 -14.06
N SER A 153 39.01 -2.56 -12.89
CA SER A 153 37.86 -3.23 -12.31
C SER A 153 36.52 -2.60 -12.65
N ILE A 154 36.50 -1.49 -13.40
CA ILE A 154 35.29 -0.75 -13.81
C ILE A 154 35.21 -0.45 -15.32
N ASP A 155 35.99 -1.16 -16.14
CA ASP A 155 36.08 -0.90 -17.59
C ASP A 155 34.72 -1.01 -18.30
N GLU A 156 33.92 -2.04 -17.98
CA GLU A 156 32.58 -2.21 -18.56
C GLU A 156 31.62 -1.07 -18.18
N LEU A 157 31.71 -0.59 -16.93
CA LEU A 157 30.97 0.56 -16.44
C LEU A 157 31.37 1.84 -17.17
N ILE A 158 32.66 2.08 -17.40
CA ILE A 158 33.15 3.25 -18.15
C ILE A 158 32.63 3.19 -19.60
N ASP A 159 32.65 2.01 -20.21
CA ASP A 159 32.12 1.77 -21.55
C ASP A 159 30.62 2.08 -21.63
N ALA A 160 29.85 1.62 -20.65
CA ALA A 160 28.42 1.90 -20.56
C ALA A 160 28.12 3.38 -20.28
N LEU A 161 28.91 4.03 -19.42
CA LEU A 161 28.80 5.46 -19.13
C LEU A 161 29.10 6.32 -20.36
N ALA A 162 30.10 5.94 -21.17
CA ALA A 162 30.46 6.64 -22.39
C ALA A 162 29.30 6.71 -23.39
N LEU A 163 28.44 5.68 -23.44
CA LEU A 163 27.24 5.69 -24.29
C LEU A 163 26.25 6.79 -23.90
N ILE A 164 26.18 7.16 -22.62
CA ILE A 164 25.18 8.09 -22.08
C ILE A 164 25.78 9.45 -21.68
N TRP A 165 27.10 9.62 -21.75
CA TRP A 165 27.82 10.74 -21.15
C TRP A 165 27.46 12.10 -21.74
N HIS A 166 27.31 12.19 -23.06
CA HIS A 166 26.99 13.46 -23.73
C HIS A 166 25.53 13.93 -23.57
N LYS A 167 24.63 13.11 -23.00
CA LYS A 167 23.25 13.52 -22.75
C LYS A 167 23.20 14.51 -21.59
N SER A 168 22.89 15.77 -21.87
CA SER A 168 22.58 16.76 -20.84
C SER A 168 21.23 16.43 -20.21
N PHE A 169 21.26 16.14 -18.91
CA PHE A 169 20.04 16.01 -18.13
C PHE A 169 19.83 17.31 -17.35
N GLU A 170 18.81 18.06 -17.75
CA GLU A 170 18.28 19.14 -16.93
C GLU A 170 17.47 18.49 -15.82
N ILE A 171 17.97 18.63 -14.58
CA ILE A 171 17.12 18.43 -13.41
C ILE A 171 16.12 19.58 -13.50
N VAL A 172 14.90 19.28 -13.92
CA VAL A 172 13.81 20.25 -13.92
C VAL A 172 13.80 20.83 -12.51
N SER A 173 14.10 22.12 -12.39
CA SER A 173 13.72 22.92 -11.24
C SER A 173 12.22 23.15 -11.42
N PRO A 174 11.33 22.60 -10.58
CA PRO A 174 9.96 23.10 -10.54
C PRO A 174 10.04 24.61 -10.31
N ASP A 175 9.73 25.38 -11.36
CA ASP A 175 9.62 26.82 -11.26
C ASP A 175 8.75 27.20 -10.06
N GLN A 176 9.00 28.38 -9.48
CA GLN A 176 8.14 29.01 -8.49
C GLN A 176 6.71 29.11 -9.05
N GLN A 177 5.89 28.09 -8.84
CA GLN A 177 4.47 28.14 -9.11
C GLN A 177 3.82 28.99 -8.02
N ASN A 178 3.00 29.95 -8.43
CA ASN A 178 2.15 30.73 -7.54
C ASN A 178 1.37 29.79 -6.61
N ASP A 179 1.31 30.13 -5.32
CA ASP A 179 0.56 29.40 -4.31
C ASP A 179 -0.94 29.43 -4.63
N LEU A 180 -1.42 28.36 -5.30
CA LEU A 180 -2.82 28.20 -5.71
C LEU A 180 -3.81 28.19 -4.52
N TYR A 181 -3.32 28.10 -3.28
CA TYR A 181 -4.12 28.07 -2.05
C TYR A 181 -4.11 29.38 -1.27
N VAL A 182 -3.66 30.50 -1.86
CA VAL A 182 -3.76 31.84 -1.23
C VAL A 182 -5.17 32.05 -0.65
N GLU A 183 -6.19 31.62 -1.38
CA GLU A 183 -7.58 31.66 -0.93
C GLU A 183 -7.83 30.81 0.33
N LEU A 184 -7.30 29.59 0.46
CA LEU A 184 -7.53 28.70 1.63
C LEU A 184 -6.72 29.12 2.86
N LYS A 185 -5.82 30.08 2.68
CA LYS A 185 -5.03 30.75 3.72
C LYS A 185 -5.64 32.09 4.14
N LYS A 186 -6.68 32.55 3.45
CA LYS A 186 -7.49 33.68 3.91
C LYS A 186 -8.35 33.23 5.09
N GLU A 187 -8.59 34.13 6.02
CA GLU A 187 -9.31 33.79 7.23
C GLU A 187 -10.77 33.34 6.95
N PRO A 188 -11.24 32.27 7.64
CA PRO A 188 -10.48 31.44 8.59
C PRO A 188 -9.57 30.43 7.85
N SER A 189 -8.25 30.56 8.01
CA SER A 189 -7.28 29.67 7.34
C SER A 189 -7.40 28.25 7.86
N PHE A 190 -7.59 27.27 6.99
CA PHE A 190 -7.63 25.85 7.38
C PHE A 190 -6.24 25.21 7.43
N PHE A 191 -5.24 25.77 6.77
CA PHE A 191 -3.92 25.16 6.60
C PHE A 191 -2.81 26.00 7.24
N LYS A 192 -1.92 25.33 7.99
CA LYS A 192 -0.72 25.95 8.58
C LYS A 192 0.50 25.93 7.65
N VAL A 193 0.43 25.17 6.56
CA VAL A 193 1.60 24.78 5.75
C VAL A 193 1.34 24.98 4.26
N ASN A 194 2.42 25.16 3.50
CA ASN A 194 2.37 25.19 2.04
C ASN A 194 2.37 23.76 1.50
N PHE A 195 1.34 23.38 0.74
CA PHE A 195 1.35 22.11 0.02
C PHE A 195 2.27 22.18 -1.21
N PRO A 196 3.04 21.14 -1.48
CA PRO A 196 3.88 21.09 -2.68
C PRO A 196 3.09 20.64 -3.93
N ARG A 197 3.33 21.34 -5.06
CA ARG A 197 2.80 21.12 -6.44
C ARG A 197 1.28 21.33 -6.64
N GLY A 198 0.95 21.86 -7.82
CA GLY A 198 -0.39 22.34 -8.19
C GLY A 198 -1.53 21.33 -8.16
N LEU A 199 -2.31 21.37 -7.08
CA LEU A 199 -3.68 20.87 -7.03
C LEU A 199 -4.58 21.96 -7.60
N THR A 200 -4.90 21.82 -8.87
CA THR A 200 -6.10 22.42 -9.47
C THR A 200 -7.28 21.46 -9.27
N LYS A 201 -8.51 21.88 -9.57
CA LYS A 201 -9.68 20.98 -9.65
C LYS A 201 -9.40 19.73 -10.51
N ASN A 202 -8.55 19.88 -11.53
CA ASN A 202 -8.12 18.83 -12.46
C ASN A 202 -6.99 17.92 -11.91
N ASN A 203 -6.24 18.37 -10.90
CA ASN A 203 -5.10 17.65 -10.31
C ASN A 203 -5.31 17.32 -8.81
N SER A 204 -6.51 17.52 -8.27
CA SER A 204 -6.85 17.29 -6.85
C SER A 204 -6.57 15.88 -6.32
N ASN A 205 -6.40 14.90 -7.23
CA ASN A 205 -5.96 13.54 -6.90
C ASN A 205 -4.46 13.44 -6.55
N THR A 206 -3.65 14.49 -6.75
CA THR A 206 -2.17 14.46 -6.69
C THR A 206 -1.57 14.92 -5.37
N VAL A 207 -2.34 15.07 -4.27
CA VAL A 207 -1.74 15.28 -2.92
C VAL A 207 -1.01 14.01 -2.52
N ASP A 208 0.22 13.83 -2.99
CA ASP A 208 1.00 12.67 -2.66
C ASP A 208 1.68 12.87 -1.31
N LEU A 209 1.00 12.40 -0.28
CA LEU A 209 1.44 12.39 1.11
C LEU A 209 2.37 11.21 1.41
N CYS A 210 2.90 10.54 0.38
CA CYS A 210 3.94 9.53 0.52
C CYS A 210 5.33 10.12 0.35
N LEU A 211 5.51 11.14 -0.50
CA LEU A 211 6.81 11.77 -0.80
C LEU A 211 7.47 12.29 0.48
N PRO A 212 8.78 12.16 0.72
CA PRO A 212 9.38 12.68 1.95
C PRO A 212 9.67 14.18 1.93
N SER A 213 9.77 14.84 3.09
CA SER A 213 10.12 16.28 3.18
C SER A 213 11.47 16.60 2.50
N TYR A 214 11.59 17.66 1.68
CA TYR A 214 12.80 18.11 0.97
C TYR A 214 12.92 19.64 0.98
N SER A 215 14.11 20.19 1.24
CA SER A 215 14.35 21.63 1.27
C SER A 215 15.71 21.96 0.65
N LYS A 216 15.74 22.58 -0.53
CA LYS A 216 16.97 23.06 -1.20
C LYS A 216 16.63 24.26 -2.09
N SER A 217 17.43 25.33 -1.97
CA SER A 217 17.39 26.62 -2.70
C SER A 217 16.27 26.76 -3.74
N GLY A 218 15.13 27.34 -3.34
CA GLY A 218 13.95 27.54 -4.19
C GLY A 218 12.87 26.46 -4.08
N MET A 219 13.14 25.32 -3.43
CA MET A 219 12.23 24.18 -3.31
C MET A 219 12.06 23.73 -1.86
N ASN A 220 10.84 23.84 -1.32
CA ASN A 220 10.47 23.25 -0.03
C ASN A 220 9.24 22.35 -0.21
N TYR A 221 9.44 21.04 -0.09
CA TYR A 221 8.42 20.02 0.00
C TYR A 221 8.35 19.57 1.46
N HIS A 222 7.20 19.63 2.12
CA HIS A 222 7.01 19.11 3.47
C HIS A 222 5.93 18.02 3.44
N ASN A 223 6.35 16.76 3.61
CA ASN A 223 5.41 15.71 4.00
C ASN A 223 5.45 15.56 5.50
N LEU A 224 4.34 15.97 6.10
CA LEU A 224 4.20 16.10 7.53
C LEU A 224 3.81 14.77 8.18
N PHE A 225 3.24 13.83 7.41
CA PHE A 225 2.98 12.45 7.86
C PHE A 225 4.24 11.58 7.94
N TYR A 226 5.30 11.94 7.21
CA TYR A 226 6.58 11.20 7.24
C TYR A 226 7.29 11.28 8.62
N ASN A 227 6.99 12.32 9.41
CA ASN A 227 7.60 12.49 10.73
C ASN A 227 6.95 11.66 11.83
N ASP A 228 5.84 10.99 11.55
CA ASP A 228 5.11 10.18 12.51
C ASP A 228 5.98 9.07 13.12
N PRO A 229 5.92 8.84 14.46
CA PRO A 229 6.70 7.81 15.12
C PRO A 229 6.41 6.38 14.61
N GLN A 230 5.16 6.03 14.29
CA GLN A 230 4.80 4.70 13.78
C GLN A 230 5.46 4.47 12.42
N PHE A 231 5.42 5.49 11.57
CA PHE A 231 6.08 5.44 10.27
C PHE A 231 7.61 5.26 10.40
N LYS A 232 8.26 6.03 11.27
CA LYS A 232 9.71 5.90 11.55
C LYS A 232 10.06 4.51 12.08
N LYS A 233 9.21 3.92 12.93
CA LYS A 233 9.39 2.56 13.45
C LYS A 233 9.36 1.51 12.32
N THR A 234 8.41 1.59 11.39
CA THR A 234 8.35 0.69 10.23
C THR A 234 9.56 0.86 9.31
N VAL A 235 9.95 2.10 8.98
CA VAL A 235 11.15 2.34 8.15
C VAL A 235 12.41 1.79 8.84
N SER A 236 12.56 1.99 10.15
CA SER A 236 13.69 1.48 10.92
C SER A 236 13.73 -0.05 10.95
N LEU A 237 12.56 -0.71 11.05
CA LEU A 237 12.45 -2.15 10.99
C LEU A 237 12.93 -2.69 9.64
N VAL A 238 12.41 -2.13 8.53
CA VAL A 238 12.77 -2.53 7.16
C VAL A 238 14.26 -2.27 6.90
N GLN A 239 14.77 -1.11 7.31
CA GLN A 239 16.19 -0.76 7.22
C GLN A 239 17.07 -1.80 7.94
N THR A 240 16.72 -2.15 9.19
CA THR A 240 17.44 -3.16 9.97
C THR A 240 17.47 -4.52 9.25
N LYS A 241 16.39 -4.88 8.55
CA LYS A 241 16.31 -6.14 7.78
C LYS A 241 17.21 -6.11 6.55
N ILE A 242 17.26 -4.98 5.82
CA ILE A 242 18.18 -4.77 4.68
C ILE A 242 19.64 -4.88 5.15
N GLU A 243 20.01 -4.13 6.19
CA GLU A 243 21.41 -4.03 6.65
C GLU A 243 21.93 -5.36 7.23
N LYS A 244 21.11 -6.08 8.00
CA LYS A 244 21.51 -7.37 8.60
C LYS A 244 21.50 -8.54 7.61
N ASN A 245 20.77 -8.43 6.50
CA ASN A 245 20.55 -9.55 5.58
C ASN A 245 20.70 -9.10 4.10
N PRO A 246 21.88 -8.61 3.69
CA PRO A 246 22.11 -8.22 2.30
C PRO A 246 21.88 -9.42 1.36
N GLY A 247 21.23 -9.18 0.23
CA GLY A 247 20.88 -10.22 -0.75
C GLY A 247 19.57 -10.95 -0.47
N HIS A 248 18.92 -10.70 0.67
CA HIS A 248 17.62 -11.27 0.96
C HIS A 248 16.49 -10.53 0.24
N ILE A 249 15.32 -11.17 0.19
CA ILE A 249 14.11 -10.56 -0.36
C ILE A 249 13.30 -10.01 0.82
N ILE A 250 12.85 -8.76 0.71
CA ILE A 250 12.00 -8.12 1.69
C ILE A 250 10.68 -7.77 1.02
N VAL A 251 9.58 -8.14 1.66
CA VAL A 251 8.25 -7.90 1.14
C VAL A 251 7.46 -7.08 2.14
N LEU A 252 6.97 -5.91 1.71
CA LEU A 252 6.02 -5.11 2.48
C LEU A 252 4.62 -5.65 2.23
N ALA A 253 4.18 -6.57 3.09
CA ALA A 253 2.86 -7.17 3.01
C ALA A 253 1.91 -6.43 3.95
N GLY A 254 0.75 -6.05 3.43
CA GLY A 254 -0.32 -5.48 4.26
C GLY A 254 -1.29 -4.62 3.47
N VAL A 255 -2.20 -4.00 4.20
CA VAL A 255 -3.43 -3.37 3.66
C VAL A 255 -3.16 -2.20 2.69
N SER A 256 -4.03 -2.01 1.70
CA SER A 256 -3.96 -0.83 0.82
C SER A 256 -4.05 0.46 1.62
N GLY A 257 -3.15 1.41 1.40
CA GLY A 257 -3.09 2.64 2.20
C GLY A 257 -2.38 2.52 3.55
N GLY A 258 -1.84 1.36 3.89
CA GLY A 258 -1.02 1.13 5.09
C GLY A 258 0.41 1.70 5.01
N GLY A 259 0.72 2.62 4.09
CA GLY A 259 2.04 3.27 4.05
C GLY A 259 3.19 2.46 3.44
N LYS A 260 2.92 1.49 2.57
CA LYS A 260 3.94 0.70 1.85
C LYS A 260 4.83 1.57 0.96
N THR A 261 4.25 2.30 -0.01
CA THR A 261 4.97 3.26 -0.87
C THR A 261 5.74 4.30 -0.06
N SER A 262 5.12 4.85 1.00
CA SER A 262 5.79 5.78 1.91
C SER A 262 7.02 5.13 2.56
N THR A 263 6.91 3.87 3.01
CA THR A 263 8.02 3.11 3.60
C THR A 263 9.13 2.86 2.58
N SER A 264 8.76 2.49 1.34
CA SER A 264 9.67 2.34 0.20
C SER A 264 10.47 3.62 -0.06
N PHE A 265 9.82 4.79 -0.07
CA PHE A 265 10.53 6.07 -0.14
C PHE A 265 11.40 6.34 1.07
N GLY A 266 10.95 5.96 2.27
CA GLY A 266 11.74 6.10 3.48
C GLY A 266 13.05 5.31 3.44
N ILE A 267 13.05 4.14 2.80
CA ILE A 267 14.25 3.36 2.51
C ILE A 267 15.10 4.02 1.42
N ALA A 268 14.49 4.48 0.32
CA ALA A 268 15.19 5.13 -0.79
C ALA A 268 15.92 6.43 -0.38
N MET A 269 15.44 7.12 0.65
CA MET A 269 16.14 8.29 1.21
C MET A 269 17.44 7.97 1.94
N LYS A 270 17.58 6.73 2.43
CA LYS A 270 18.68 6.31 3.30
C LYS A 270 19.69 5.42 2.58
N HIS A 271 19.29 4.77 1.49
CA HIS A 271 20.12 3.86 0.72
C HIS A 271 20.22 4.31 -0.73
N TRP A 272 21.39 4.11 -1.35
CA TRP A 272 21.50 4.15 -2.80
C TRP A 272 20.66 3.01 -3.39
N SER A 273 19.49 3.36 -3.92
CA SER A 273 18.49 2.40 -4.38
C SER A 273 17.95 2.76 -5.76
N ILE A 274 17.52 1.75 -6.50
CA ILE A 274 16.78 1.93 -7.75
C ILE A 274 15.30 1.72 -7.44
N TYR A 275 14.50 2.76 -7.60
CA TYR A 275 13.05 2.73 -7.39
C TYR A 275 12.35 2.55 -8.73
N ILE A 276 11.43 1.58 -8.86
CA ILE A 276 10.62 1.32 -10.06
C ILE A 276 9.14 1.19 -9.66
N ASP A 277 8.27 1.92 -10.35
CA ASP A 277 6.81 1.85 -10.18
C ASP A 277 6.19 1.07 -11.35
N PHE A 278 5.43 0.01 -11.03
CA PHE A 278 4.75 -0.84 -12.01
C PHE A 278 3.25 -0.52 -12.19
N SER A 279 2.77 0.60 -11.64
CA SER A 279 1.37 1.02 -11.74
C SER A 279 0.85 1.09 -13.20
N PRO A 280 -0.32 0.51 -13.52
CA PRO A 280 -0.80 0.34 -14.91
C PRO A 280 -1.51 1.56 -15.54
N ARG A 281 -1.50 2.74 -14.91
CA ARG A 281 -2.04 4.01 -15.42
C ARG A 281 -1.02 5.12 -15.19
N ASP A 282 -1.29 6.36 -15.63
CA ASP A 282 -0.54 7.58 -15.23
C ASP A 282 -0.57 7.71 -13.69
N GLY A 283 0.22 6.88 -13.00
CA GLY A 283 0.33 6.88 -11.56
C GLY A 283 0.98 8.17 -11.10
N ASN A 284 1.09 8.35 -9.79
CA ASN A 284 1.51 9.65 -9.23
C ASN A 284 2.94 10.06 -9.67
N TYR A 285 3.74 9.13 -10.21
CA TYR A 285 5.14 9.32 -10.59
C TYR A 285 5.44 8.81 -12.01
N PRO A 286 4.92 9.46 -13.06
CA PRO A 286 5.00 8.97 -14.44
C PRO A 286 6.45 8.77 -14.93
N SER A 287 7.41 9.53 -14.41
CA SER A 287 8.83 9.41 -14.76
C SER A 287 9.48 8.12 -14.24
N SER A 288 8.94 7.54 -13.17
CA SER A 288 9.46 6.31 -12.56
C SER A 288 8.87 5.03 -13.14
N GLN A 289 7.86 5.14 -14.02
CA GLN A 289 7.09 4.02 -14.58
C GLN A 289 7.76 3.35 -15.79
N LEU A 290 7.40 2.09 -16.00
CA LEU A 290 7.84 1.26 -17.13
C LEU A 290 6.70 0.91 -18.10
N ASN A 291 5.73 1.83 -18.28
CA ASN A 291 4.53 1.58 -19.09
C ASN A 291 4.85 1.10 -20.51
N SER A 292 5.85 1.70 -21.17
CA SER A 292 6.27 1.27 -22.51
C SER A 292 6.78 -0.17 -22.55
N GLU A 293 7.58 -0.56 -21.55
CA GLU A 293 8.15 -1.90 -21.45
C GLU A 293 7.07 -2.92 -21.08
N LEU A 294 6.16 -2.58 -20.17
CA LEU A 294 5.02 -3.43 -19.81
C LEU A 294 4.09 -3.70 -21.01
N GLU A 295 3.86 -2.70 -21.86
CA GLU A 295 3.09 -2.89 -23.11
C GLU A 295 3.80 -3.81 -24.10
N ILE A 296 5.13 -3.69 -24.25
CA ILE A 296 5.92 -4.61 -25.08
C ILE A 296 5.82 -6.04 -24.53
N ILE A 297 5.96 -6.22 -23.22
CA ILE A 297 5.89 -7.52 -22.57
C ILE A 297 4.51 -8.16 -22.76
N ARG A 298 3.42 -7.37 -22.63
CA ARG A 298 2.04 -7.83 -22.93
C ARG A 298 1.90 -8.30 -24.38
N GLY A 299 2.58 -7.62 -25.32
CA GLY A 299 2.63 -8.01 -26.72
C GLY A 299 3.39 -9.31 -26.97
N ILE A 300 4.54 -9.51 -26.32
CA ILE A 300 5.34 -10.75 -26.43
C ILE A 300 4.58 -11.94 -25.83
N ARG A 301 3.98 -11.73 -24.64
CA ARG A 301 3.27 -12.74 -23.84
C ARG A 301 4.00 -14.09 -23.78
N PRO A 302 5.18 -14.15 -23.11
CA PRO A 302 6.03 -15.33 -23.13
C PRO A 302 5.30 -16.62 -22.77
N GLN A 303 5.61 -17.67 -23.52
CA GLN A 303 5.16 -19.02 -23.22
C GLN A 303 6.17 -19.74 -22.32
N PHE A 304 5.65 -20.64 -21.49
CA PHE A 304 6.46 -21.39 -20.53
C PHE A 304 7.56 -22.23 -21.22
N GLU A 305 7.26 -22.73 -22.41
CA GLU A 305 8.14 -23.59 -23.20
C GLU A 305 9.15 -22.80 -24.05
N ARG A 306 9.06 -21.45 -24.05
CA ARG A 306 9.84 -20.54 -24.89
C ARG A 306 10.82 -19.71 -24.06
N VAL A 307 11.96 -20.33 -23.73
CA VAL A 307 13.06 -19.71 -22.95
C VAL A 307 13.61 -18.45 -23.64
N ASP A 308 13.59 -18.41 -24.98
CA ASP A 308 13.97 -17.25 -25.78
C ASP A 308 13.11 -16.01 -25.47
N GLN A 309 11.79 -16.18 -25.44
CA GLN A 309 10.83 -15.11 -25.14
C GLN A 309 10.93 -14.65 -23.68
N GLN A 310 11.13 -15.58 -22.75
CA GLN A 310 11.31 -15.27 -21.33
C GLN A 310 12.57 -14.43 -21.10
N ASN A 311 13.69 -14.82 -21.72
CA ASN A 311 14.93 -14.06 -21.65
C ASN A 311 14.80 -12.66 -22.26
N GLU A 312 14.09 -12.53 -23.37
CA GLU A 312 13.80 -11.22 -23.98
C GLU A 312 13.07 -10.29 -23.02
N VAL A 313 12.04 -10.79 -22.32
CA VAL A 313 11.31 -10.01 -21.32
C VAL A 313 12.20 -9.64 -20.13
N PHE A 314 12.97 -10.59 -19.59
CA PHE A 314 13.90 -10.28 -18.50
C PHE A 314 14.93 -9.22 -18.91
N HIS A 315 15.37 -9.21 -20.18
CA HIS A 315 16.31 -8.22 -20.67
C HIS A 315 15.73 -6.80 -20.73
N LEU A 316 14.44 -6.64 -21.05
CA LEU A 316 13.78 -5.34 -21.02
C LEU A 316 13.80 -4.74 -19.60
N LEU A 317 13.52 -5.56 -18.59
CA LEU A 317 13.55 -5.13 -17.19
C LEU A 317 14.98 -4.88 -16.69
N ASP A 318 15.95 -5.73 -17.06
CA ASP A 318 17.37 -5.53 -16.73
C ASP A 318 17.86 -4.16 -17.19
N ILE A 319 17.45 -3.71 -18.39
CA ILE A 319 17.88 -2.43 -18.95
C ILE A 319 17.34 -1.26 -18.15
N ALA A 320 16.12 -1.37 -17.60
CA ALA A 320 15.57 -0.34 -16.72
C ALA A 320 16.32 -0.22 -15.39
N VAL A 321 16.83 -1.34 -14.87
CA VAL A 321 17.69 -1.33 -13.67
C VAL A 321 19.04 -0.72 -14.01
N VAL A 322 19.71 -1.21 -15.06
CA VAL A 322 21.05 -0.73 -15.45
C VAL A 322 21.01 0.74 -15.86
N SER A 323 20.00 1.21 -16.61
CA SER A 323 19.88 2.62 -17.01
C SER A 323 19.88 3.56 -15.81
N ARG A 324 19.11 3.23 -14.76
CA ARG A 324 19.02 4.01 -13.53
C ARG A 324 20.32 3.94 -12.72
N GLY A 325 20.95 2.78 -12.67
CA GLY A 325 22.28 2.62 -12.06
C GLY A 325 23.36 3.48 -12.72
N LEU A 326 23.41 3.49 -14.06
CA LEU A 326 24.35 4.33 -14.81
C LEU A 326 24.06 5.83 -14.63
N LEU A 327 22.78 6.22 -14.61
CA LEU A 327 22.38 7.59 -14.38
C LEU A 327 22.79 8.07 -12.97
N LEU A 328 22.66 7.22 -11.95
CA LEU A 328 23.13 7.49 -10.59
C LEU A 328 24.64 7.80 -10.57
N ILE A 329 25.47 6.92 -11.15
CA ILE A 329 26.92 7.12 -11.20
C ILE A 329 27.28 8.38 -11.97
N LYS A 330 26.62 8.64 -13.10
CA LYS A 330 26.83 9.85 -13.89
C LYS A 330 26.55 11.12 -13.07
N LEU A 331 25.38 11.21 -12.43
CA LEU A 331 24.99 12.40 -11.68
C LEU A 331 25.84 12.64 -10.43
N LEU A 332 26.29 11.57 -9.76
CA LEU A 332 27.28 11.66 -8.68
C LEU A 332 28.62 12.20 -9.20
N THR A 333 29.07 11.71 -10.35
CA THR A 333 30.34 12.14 -10.98
C THR A 333 30.28 13.59 -11.47
N GLU A 334 29.11 14.04 -11.94
CA GLU A 334 28.86 15.44 -12.31
C GLU A 334 28.63 16.36 -11.09
N GLY A 335 28.55 15.82 -9.87
CA GLY A 335 28.26 16.59 -8.65
C GLY A 335 26.83 17.15 -8.59
N LYS A 336 25.92 16.64 -9.41
CA LYS A 336 24.51 17.10 -9.47
C LYS A 336 23.67 16.56 -8.33
N ILE A 337 24.05 15.41 -7.79
CA ILE A 337 23.47 14.80 -6.59
C ILE A 337 24.60 14.43 -5.63
N SER A 338 24.28 14.40 -4.34
CA SER A 338 25.21 14.09 -3.25
C SER A 338 24.61 13.16 -2.19
N THR A 339 23.28 13.02 -2.16
CA THR A 339 22.57 12.20 -1.17
C THR A 339 21.58 11.23 -1.81
N PRO A 340 21.28 10.08 -1.18
CA PRO A 340 20.25 9.16 -1.68
C PRO A 340 18.86 9.80 -1.76
N LYS A 341 18.58 10.73 -0.85
CA LYS A 341 17.37 11.56 -0.88
C LYS A 341 17.25 12.35 -2.19
N GLU A 342 18.30 13.06 -2.61
CA GLU A 342 18.30 13.79 -3.90
C GLU A 342 18.12 12.83 -5.08
N TRP A 343 18.74 11.65 -5.01
CA TRP A 343 18.60 10.62 -6.03
C TRP A 343 17.16 10.09 -6.17
N LEU A 344 16.44 9.87 -5.06
CA LEU A 344 15.02 9.52 -5.10
C LEU A 344 14.22 10.56 -5.88
N PHE A 345 14.39 11.86 -5.58
CA PHE A 345 13.66 12.91 -6.29
C PHE A 345 13.97 12.96 -7.78
N VAL A 346 15.23 12.72 -8.16
CA VAL A 346 15.61 12.60 -9.57
C VAL A 346 14.86 11.46 -10.25
N GLN A 347 14.81 10.26 -9.64
CA GLN A 347 14.10 9.11 -10.20
C GLN A 347 12.59 9.33 -10.39
N LEU A 348 11.98 10.14 -9.51
CA LEU A 348 10.54 10.43 -9.57
C LEU A 348 10.18 11.53 -10.58
N GLN A 349 11.18 12.30 -11.06
CA GLN A 349 10.96 13.46 -11.91
C GLN A 349 11.51 13.30 -13.32
N MET A 350 12.60 12.55 -13.49
CA MET A 350 13.30 12.40 -14.75
C MET A 350 13.00 11.06 -15.43
N SER A 351 12.73 11.10 -16.74
CA SER A 351 12.57 9.90 -17.55
C SER A 351 13.93 9.38 -18.04
N ASP A 352 14.18 8.09 -17.87
CA ASP A 352 15.36 7.39 -18.39
C ASP A 352 15.08 6.62 -19.70
N ARG A 353 13.90 6.79 -20.32
CA ARG A 353 13.48 6.10 -21.56
C ARG A 353 14.52 6.19 -22.68
N GLU A 354 15.07 7.38 -22.85
CA GLU A 354 16.07 7.69 -23.87
C GLU A 354 17.43 7.01 -23.63
N ILE A 355 17.76 6.70 -22.37
CA ILE A 355 18.92 5.90 -22.01
C ILE A 355 18.64 4.44 -22.32
N ARG A 356 17.47 3.94 -21.91
CA ARG A 356 17.03 2.56 -22.15
C ARG A 356 17.01 2.21 -23.63
N GLN A 357 16.50 3.09 -24.49
CA GLN A 357 16.53 2.89 -25.94
C GLN A 357 17.95 2.78 -26.50
N LYS A 358 18.89 3.59 -26.00
CA LYS A 358 20.27 3.58 -26.48
C LYS A 358 21.02 2.31 -26.04
N LEU A 359 20.86 1.91 -24.78
CA LEU A 359 21.34 0.62 -24.27
C LEU A 359 20.67 -0.56 -25.01
N GLY A 360 19.40 -0.36 -25.38
CA GLY A 360 18.56 -1.15 -26.29
C GLY A 360 19.24 -1.54 -27.59
N VAL A 361 19.69 -0.52 -28.33
CA VAL A 361 20.19 -0.63 -29.70
C VAL A 361 21.64 -1.11 -29.77
N GLU A 362 22.49 -0.70 -28.83
CA GLU A 362 23.95 -0.95 -28.84
C GLU A 362 24.35 -2.39 -28.47
N LYS A 363 23.39 -3.33 -28.42
CA LYS A 363 23.62 -4.76 -28.15
C LYS A 363 24.47 -5.03 -26.89
N TYR A 364 24.22 -4.31 -25.80
CA TYR A 364 24.49 -4.81 -24.43
C TYR A 364 23.68 -6.10 -24.09
N TYR A 365 23.04 -6.71 -25.09
CA TYR A 365 22.00 -7.74 -25.08
C TYR A 365 22.50 -9.18 -25.12
N ARG A 366 23.76 -9.46 -25.49
CA ARG A 366 24.12 -10.84 -25.87
C ARG A 366 24.65 -11.74 -24.76
N THR A 367 25.04 -11.22 -23.60
CA THR A 367 25.53 -12.06 -22.51
C THR A 367 25.06 -11.58 -21.14
N SER A 368 24.47 -12.49 -20.36
CA SER A 368 24.19 -12.31 -18.92
C SER A 368 25.41 -11.84 -18.12
N ILE A 369 26.61 -12.23 -18.57
CA ILE A 369 27.92 -11.90 -18.01
C ILE A 369 28.18 -10.39 -17.94
N THR A 370 27.76 -9.61 -18.94
CA THR A 370 28.01 -8.14 -18.96
C THR A 370 27.10 -7.37 -18.02
N LYS A 371 26.03 -8.00 -17.49
CA LYS A 371 25.07 -7.35 -16.60
C LYS A 371 25.38 -7.59 -15.12
N SER A 372 25.76 -8.82 -14.76
CA SER A 372 26.32 -9.14 -13.44
C SER A 372 27.49 -8.24 -13.12
N THR A 373 28.40 -8.12 -14.10
CA THR A 373 29.59 -7.29 -13.98
C THR A 373 29.24 -5.81 -13.81
N LEU A 374 28.27 -5.28 -14.56
CA LEU A 374 27.83 -3.88 -14.37
C LEU A 374 27.22 -3.60 -13.00
N ILE A 375 26.34 -4.48 -12.49
CA ILE A 375 25.74 -4.31 -11.14
C ILE A 375 26.83 -4.41 -10.06
N GLU A 376 27.74 -5.37 -10.19
CA GLU A 376 28.89 -5.53 -9.29
C GLU A 376 29.81 -4.30 -9.31
N GLN A 377 30.07 -3.73 -10.49
CA GLN A 377 30.87 -2.53 -10.66
C GLN A 377 30.17 -1.30 -10.08
N ILE A 378 28.86 -1.15 -10.27
CA ILE A 378 28.07 -0.08 -9.62
C ILE A 378 28.16 -0.22 -8.09
N ASN A 379 27.99 -1.42 -7.55
CA ASN A 379 28.11 -1.67 -6.11
C ASN A 379 29.50 -1.30 -5.59
N LYS A 380 30.55 -1.72 -6.32
CA LYS A 380 31.94 -1.40 -5.99
C LYS A 380 32.18 0.10 -5.96
N VAL A 381 31.65 0.83 -6.94
CA VAL A 381 31.79 2.30 -7.02
C VAL A 381 31.07 3.01 -5.89
N LEU A 382 29.87 2.56 -5.55
CA LEU A 382 29.09 3.12 -4.44
C LEU A 382 29.61 2.69 -3.06
N GLY A 383 30.54 1.73 -3.00
CA GLY A 383 31.07 1.18 -1.74
C GLY A 383 30.03 0.40 -0.94
N ILE A 384 29.07 -0.25 -1.61
CA ILE A 384 27.98 -1.00 -0.99
C ILE A 384 28.11 -2.51 -1.25
N SER A 385 27.66 -3.34 -0.30
CA SER A 385 27.67 -4.80 -0.44
C SER A 385 26.57 -5.31 -1.38
N SER A 386 25.44 -4.60 -1.43
CA SER A 386 24.29 -4.96 -2.24
C SER A 386 23.49 -3.72 -2.64
N LEU A 387 23.09 -3.61 -3.91
CA LEU A 387 22.18 -2.57 -4.37
C LEU A 387 20.77 -2.86 -3.88
N VAL A 388 20.05 -1.85 -3.40
CA VAL A 388 18.63 -2.01 -3.03
C VAL A 388 17.76 -1.73 -4.25
N LEU A 389 17.00 -2.72 -4.70
CA LEU A 389 16.02 -2.58 -5.78
C LEU A 389 14.63 -2.51 -5.15
N ILE A 390 13.92 -1.41 -5.37
CA ILE A 390 12.61 -1.15 -4.79
C ILE A 390 11.58 -1.24 -5.91
N PHE A 391 10.72 -2.25 -5.85
CA PHE A 391 9.63 -2.46 -6.80
C PHE A 391 8.33 -2.09 -6.11
N ASP A 392 7.75 -0.96 -6.49
CA ASP A 392 6.43 -0.53 -6.02
C ASP A 392 5.33 -1.00 -6.98
N GLU A 393 4.17 -1.30 -6.41
CA GLU A 393 3.06 -1.98 -7.10
C GLU A 393 3.51 -3.26 -7.85
N ALA A 394 4.47 -3.99 -7.27
CA ALA A 394 5.11 -5.16 -7.87
C ALA A 394 4.13 -6.27 -8.25
N GLN A 395 2.97 -6.36 -7.59
CA GLN A 395 1.97 -7.38 -7.88
C GLN A 395 1.41 -7.32 -9.30
N VAL A 396 1.53 -6.18 -9.99
CA VAL A 396 1.14 -6.05 -11.40
C VAL A 396 1.87 -7.09 -12.26
N LEU A 397 3.14 -7.35 -11.95
CA LEU A 397 3.96 -8.37 -12.63
C LEU A 397 3.48 -9.81 -12.38
N CYS A 398 2.48 -10.03 -11.51
CA CYS A 398 1.86 -11.33 -11.30
C CYS A 398 0.71 -11.61 -12.27
N GLU A 399 0.21 -10.61 -12.99
CA GLU A 399 -0.95 -10.77 -13.87
C GLU A 399 -0.65 -11.70 -15.05
N SER A 400 -1.65 -12.52 -15.41
CA SER A 400 -1.52 -13.53 -16.47
C SER A 400 -1.30 -12.93 -17.87
N VAL A 401 -1.57 -11.63 -18.05
CA VAL A 401 -1.31 -10.89 -19.29
C VAL A 401 0.18 -10.78 -19.61
N TYR A 402 1.06 -10.94 -18.62
CA TYR A 402 2.52 -10.87 -18.79
C TYR A 402 3.19 -12.22 -19.09
N GLY A 403 2.41 -13.26 -19.38
CA GLY A 403 2.92 -14.57 -19.80
C GLY A 403 3.30 -15.51 -18.65
N LYS A 404 4.02 -16.58 -18.98
CA LYS A 404 4.37 -17.70 -18.09
C LYS A 404 5.87 -18.02 -18.17
N TYR A 405 6.47 -18.34 -17.04
CA TYR A 405 7.93 -18.47 -16.89
C TYR A 405 8.33 -19.80 -16.24
N GLU A 406 9.56 -20.24 -16.53
CA GLU A 406 10.20 -21.42 -15.95
C GLU A 406 10.80 -21.11 -14.55
N GLY A 407 10.83 -22.10 -13.65
CA GLY A 407 11.56 -21.98 -12.37
C GLY A 407 11.02 -22.79 -11.19
N SER A 408 9.84 -23.38 -11.30
CA SER A 408 9.26 -24.20 -10.23
C SER A 408 10.01 -25.52 -10.01
N SER A 409 10.38 -25.84 -8.76
CA SER A 409 10.88 -27.16 -8.34
C SER A 409 9.82 -28.28 -8.43
N ILE A 410 8.55 -27.91 -8.66
CA ILE A 410 7.44 -28.83 -8.90
C ILE A 410 7.24 -28.94 -10.43
N PRO A 411 7.38 -30.15 -11.02
CA PRO A 411 7.15 -30.35 -12.45
C PRO A 411 5.80 -29.81 -12.91
N GLY A 412 5.79 -28.98 -13.96
CA GLY A 412 4.57 -28.45 -14.59
C GLY A 412 3.95 -27.20 -13.96
N LYS A 413 4.42 -26.74 -12.79
CA LYS A 413 3.93 -25.48 -12.20
C LYS A 413 4.60 -24.27 -12.87
N LYS A 414 3.78 -23.39 -13.45
CA LYS A 414 4.24 -22.22 -14.24
C LYS A 414 4.39 -21.01 -13.32
N TRP A 415 5.49 -20.26 -13.44
CA TRP A 415 5.73 -19.02 -12.70
C TRP A 415 5.19 -17.80 -13.46
N ASN A 416 4.92 -16.71 -12.73
CA ASN A 416 4.63 -15.40 -13.29
C ASN A 416 5.92 -14.56 -13.48
N LEU A 417 5.78 -13.38 -14.08
CA LEU A 417 6.93 -12.52 -14.41
C LEU A 417 7.68 -12.08 -13.15
N LEU A 418 6.98 -11.72 -12.07
CA LEU A 418 7.64 -11.32 -10.83
C LEU A 418 8.52 -12.44 -10.26
N GLN A 419 8.03 -13.69 -10.24
CA GLN A 419 8.78 -14.86 -9.78
C GLN A 419 10.03 -15.11 -10.62
N GLY A 420 9.87 -15.20 -11.94
CA GLY A 420 10.98 -15.43 -12.85
C GLY A 420 12.04 -14.32 -12.75
N TYR A 421 11.59 -13.06 -12.66
CA TYR A 421 12.50 -11.93 -12.65
C TYR A 421 13.23 -11.74 -11.32
N VAL A 422 12.56 -11.90 -10.18
CA VAL A 422 13.23 -11.82 -8.87
C VAL A 422 14.25 -12.94 -8.73
N THR A 423 13.93 -14.16 -9.17
CA THR A 423 14.88 -15.30 -9.15
C THR A 423 16.14 -15.00 -9.95
N ARG A 424 15.98 -14.39 -11.13
CA ARG A 424 17.11 -13.91 -11.93
C ARG A 424 17.92 -12.83 -11.21
N LEU A 425 17.26 -11.84 -10.61
CA LEU A 425 17.94 -10.73 -9.92
C LEU A 425 18.73 -11.20 -8.70
N VAL A 426 18.19 -12.13 -7.91
CA VAL A 426 18.87 -12.68 -6.74
C VAL A 426 20.06 -13.58 -7.11
N GLN A 427 20.43 -13.73 -8.37
CA GLN A 427 21.76 -14.27 -8.71
C GLN A 427 22.88 -13.23 -8.56
N HIS A 428 22.52 -11.97 -8.32
CA HIS A 428 23.43 -10.84 -8.21
C HIS A 428 23.46 -10.27 -6.78
N PRO A 429 24.45 -9.40 -6.44
CA PRO A 429 24.50 -8.69 -5.16
C PRO A 429 23.44 -7.57 -5.10
N VAL A 430 22.18 -7.96 -5.09
CA VAL A 430 21.02 -7.07 -4.99
C VAL A 430 20.08 -7.53 -3.88
N THR A 431 19.46 -6.57 -3.21
CA THR A 431 18.44 -6.77 -2.18
C THR A 431 17.13 -6.23 -2.74
N CYS A 432 16.14 -7.09 -2.91
CA CYS A 432 14.85 -6.71 -3.48
C CYS A 432 13.87 -6.32 -2.36
N LEU A 433 13.35 -5.10 -2.41
CA LEU A 433 12.23 -4.64 -1.60
C LEU A 433 10.98 -4.60 -2.48
N LEU A 434 10.05 -5.52 -2.24
CA LEU A 434 8.82 -5.64 -2.99
C LEU A 434 7.68 -5.01 -2.19
N ALA A 435 7.04 -3.99 -2.76
CA ALA A 435 5.85 -3.36 -2.22
C ALA A 435 4.69 -3.55 -3.20
N GLY A 436 3.50 -3.83 -2.68
CA GLY A 436 2.34 -4.01 -3.54
C GLY A 436 1.03 -4.22 -2.82
N THR A 437 -0.07 -3.74 -3.41
CA THR A 437 -1.40 -3.78 -2.78
C THR A 437 -1.94 -5.20 -2.63
N TYR A 438 -1.66 -6.08 -3.59
CA TYR A 438 -2.03 -7.51 -3.52
C TYR A 438 -0.85 -8.43 -3.18
N MET A 439 0.27 -7.91 -2.67
CA MET A 439 1.39 -8.72 -2.17
C MET A 439 1.08 -9.24 -0.75
N HIS A 440 -0.02 -9.98 -0.64
CA HIS A 440 -0.62 -10.38 0.63
C HIS A 440 -0.14 -11.79 1.05
N MET A 441 -0.35 -12.24 2.30
CA MET A 441 0.25 -13.49 2.79
C MET A 441 -0.24 -14.80 2.12
N THR A 442 -1.20 -14.80 1.18
CA THR A 442 -1.52 -15.98 0.33
C THR A 442 -0.81 -15.92 -1.01
N SER A 443 -1.07 -14.91 -1.82
CA SER A 443 -0.44 -14.76 -3.14
C SER A 443 1.02 -14.33 -3.03
N GLY A 444 1.34 -13.37 -2.15
CA GLY A 444 2.69 -12.92 -1.83
C GLY A 444 3.51 -13.99 -1.15
N VAL A 445 2.98 -14.75 -0.17
CA VAL A 445 3.72 -15.91 0.39
C VAL A 445 3.83 -17.01 -0.65
N SER A 446 2.83 -17.38 -1.45
CA SER A 446 2.99 -18.40 -2.50
C SER A 446 4.05 -17.99 -3.54
N LEU A 447 4.04 -16.71 -3.93
CA LEU A 447 5.01 -16.08 -4.81
C LEU A 447 6.42 -16.05 -4.21
N VAL A 448 6.53 -15.64 -2.95
CA VAL A 448 7.79 -15.43 -2.23
C VAL A 448 8.34 -16.74 -1.65
N THR A 449 7.50 -17.71 -1.31
CA THR A 449 7.90 -19.08 -0.92
C THR A 449 8.36 -19.90 -2.12
N SER A 450 7.90 -19.61 -3.34
CA SER A 450 8.51 -20.21 -4.53
C SER A 450 9.91 -19.69 -4.81
N ILE A 451 10.19 -18.40 -4.51
CA ILE A 451 11.48 -17.75 -4.75
C ILE A 451 12.45 -17.96 -3.57
N GLY A 452 11.95 -17.91 -2.34
CA GLY A 452 12.72 -18.09 -1.09
C GLY A 452 13.09 -19.54 -0.77
N LYS A 453 12.83 -20.48 -1.68
CA LYS A 453 13.30 -21.86 -1.60
C LYS A 453 14.68 -22.07 -2.23
N GLU A 454 15.26 -21.05 -2.85
CA GLU A 454 16.66 -21.14 -3.27
C GLU A 454 17.58 -21.31 -2.05
N PRO A 455 18.55 -22.24 -2.10
CA PRO A 455 19.46 -22.48 -0.99
C PRO A 455 20.24 -21.20 -0.65
N ASN A 456 20.29 -20.86 0.64
CA ASN A 456 20.99 -19.71 1.24
C ASN A 456 20.32 -18.32 1.16
N ARG A 457 19.08 -18.18 0.66
CA ARG A 457 18.34 -16.90 0.71
C ARG A 457 17.03 -17.05 1.47
N LYS A 458 16.71 -16.08 2.33
CA LYS A 458 15.44 -16.04 3.08
C LYS A 458 14.60 -14.87 2.62
N ALA A 459 13.28 -15.04 2.66
CA ALA A 459 12.37 -13.94 2.45
C ALA A 459 11.82 -13.41 3.77
N HIS A 460 11.88 -12.10 3.96
CA HIS A 460 11.37 -11.40 5.14
C HIS A 460 10.09 -10.68 4.75
N ILE A 461 8.96 -11.18 5.24
CA ILE A 461 7.66 -10.56 5.04
C ILE A 461 7.41 -9.63 6.21
N VAL A 462 7.46 -8.32 5.96
CA VAL A 462 7.20 -7.30 6.96
C VAL A 462 5.70 -7.05 6.98
N LEU A 463 5.07 -7.35 8.13
CA LEU A 463 3.64 -7.17 8.38
C LEU A 463 3.35 -5.89 9.16
N LYS A 464 4.34 -5.37 9.89
CA LYS A 464 4.22 -4.16 10.70
C LYS A 464 4.16 -2.90 9.84
N LEU A 465 2.97 -2.58 9.35
CA LEU A 465 2.65 -1.30 8.73
C LEU A 465 2.10 -0.30 9.76
N PRO A 466 2.26 1.02 9.55
CA PRO A 466 1.71 2.02 10.46
C PRO A 466 0.19 1.90 10.60
N PHE A 467 -0.28 1.89 11.84
CA PHE A 467 -1.69 1.96 12.21
C PHE A 467 -1.86 3.12 13.20
N LEU A 468 -2.65 4.13 12.81
CA LEU A 468 -2.83 5.36 13.56
C LEU A 468 -3.95 5.20 14.59
N LEU A 469 -3.61 5.40 15.86
CA LEU A 469 -4.59 5.58 16.92
C LEU A 469 -5.22 7.00 16.85
N PRO A 470 -6.32 7.28 17.57
CA PRO A 470 -6.97 8.59 17.54
C PRO A 470 -6.00 9.76 17.83
N ASP A 471 -5.12 9.62 18.81
CA ASP A 471 -4.12 10.64 19.12
C ASP A 471 -3.07 10.79 18.02
N ASP A 472 -2.73 9.70 17.33
CA ASP A 472 -1.80 9.73 16.20
C ASP A 472 -2.41 10.49 15.01
N VAL A 473 -3.70 10.26 14.73
CA VAL A 473 -4.47 11.01 13.74
C VAL A 473 -4.43 12.50 14.06
N LEU A 474 -4.78 12.88 15.29
CA LEU A 474 -4.84 14.29 15.69
C LEU A 474 -3.48 14.97 15.60
N ARG A 475 -2.41 14.32 16.05
CA ARG A 475 -1.05 14.85 15.89
C ARG A 475 -0.71 15.07 14.42
N ASN A 476 -1.02 14.10 13.55
CA ASN A 476 -0.74 14.22 12.13
C ASN A 476 -1.56 15.36 11.49
N LEU A 477 -2.85 15.48 11.82
CA LEU A 477 -3.69 16.56 11.29
C LEU A 477 -3.29 17.94 11.81
N ASP A 478 -2.89 18.08 13.07
CA ASP A 478 -2.45 19.36 13.65
C ASP A 478 -1.23 19.97 12.98
N THR A 479 -0.37 19.13 12.41
CA THR A 479 0.80 19.60 11.67
C THR A 479 0.41 20.28 10.35
N ILE A 480 -0.78 19.97 9.82
CA ILE A 480 -1.26 20.43 8.51
C ILE A 480 -2.36 21.47 8.67
N LEU A 481 -3.30 21.21 9.58
CA LEU A 481 -4.54 21.97 9.76
C LEU A 481 -4.44 22.94 10.93
N ASP A 482 -5.01 24.12 10.74
CA ASP A 482 -5.28 25.06 11.83
C ASP A 482 -6.61 24.73 12.50
N MET A 483 -6.50 23.91 13.55
CA MET A 483 -7.61 23.47 14.40
C MET A 483 -8.08 24.54 15.41
N THR A 484 -7.53 25.77 15.36
CA THR A 484 -7.99 26.88 16.21
C THR A 484 -9.46 27.20 15.92
N GLY A 485 -10.30 27.20 16.96
CA GLY A 485 -11.75 27.42 16.83
C GLY A 485 -12.57 26.16 16.50
N VAL A 486 -11.94 24.98 16.43
CA VAL A 486 -12.63 23.69 16.37
C VAL A 486 -12.96 23.21 17.78
N THR A 487 -14.17 22.74 18.02
CA THR A 487 -14.57 22.25 19.35
C THR A 487 -13.83 20.96 19.72
N PRO A 488 -13.55 20.70 21.01
CA PRO A 488 -12.95 19.44 21.46
C PRO A 488 -13.72 18.21 20.95
N ASN A 489 -15.05 18.29 20.99
CA ASN A 489 -15.98 17.30 20.48
C ASN A 489 -15.75 16.91 19.00
N THR A 490 -15.74 17.89 18.09
CA THR A 490 -15.49 17.64 16.67
C THR A 490 -14.09 17.09 16.43
N ARG A 491 -13.12 17.54 17.23
CA ARG A 491 -11.73 17.09 17.16
C ARG A 491 -11.61 15.63 17.59
N ASP A 492 -12.19 15.24 18.72
CA ASP A 492 -12.17 13.84 19.19
C ASP A 492 -12.86 12.92 18.19
N LEU A 493 -14.02 13.34 17.65
CA LEU A 493 -14.71 12.60 16.58
C LEU A 493 -13.81 12.39 15.36
N LEU A 494 -13.08 13.42 14.92
CA LEU A 494 -12.16 13.34 13.80
C LEU A 494 -11.04 12.32 14.04
N GLY A 495 -10.49 12.29 15.26
CA GLY A 495 -9.48 11.31 15.69
C GLY A 495 -10.00 9.88 15.58
N HIS A 496 -11.22 9.64 16.07
CA HIS A 496 -11.84 8.30 16.05
C HIS A 496 -12.28 7.85 14.66
N VAL A 497 -12.82 8.74 13.83
CA VAL A 497 -13.31 8.40 12.48
C VAL A 497 -12.17 8.10 11.52
N LEU A 498 -11.04 8.82 11.62
CA LEU A 498 -9.91 8.64 10.71
C LEU A 498 -8.89 7.61 11.21
N GLN A 499 -9.11 6.97 12.37
CA GLN A 499 -8.20 5.97 12.93
C GLN A 499 -7.93 4.82 11.95
N GLY A 500 -6.76 4.21 12.07
CA GLY A 500 -6.31 3.11 11.24
C GLY A 500 -5.30 3.51 10.18
N ARG A 501 -5.65 3.41 8.90
CA ARG A 501 -4.66 3.55 7.82
C ARG A 501 -4.18 5.00 7.70
N PRO A 502 -2.87 5.27 7.53
CA PRO A 502 -2.37 6.63 7.27
C PRO A 502 -3.03 7.32 6.06
N ARG A 503 -3.48 6.52 5.08
CA ARG A 503 -4.26 7.03 3.94
C ARG A 503 -5.55 7.75 4.33
N ASN A 504 -6.12 7.47 5.50
CA ASN A 504 -7.36 8.10 5.96
C ASN A 504 -7.18 9.60 6.15
N CYS A 505 -6.12 10.00 6.86
CA CYS A 505 -5.76 11.42 7.02
C CYS A 505 -5.49 12.08 5.66
N ALA A 506 -4.80 11.37 4.77
CA ALA A 506 -4.48 11.87 3.43
C ALA A 506 -5.73 12.11 2.58
N SER A 507 -6.66 11.16 2.58
CA SER A 507 -7.94 11.23 1.89
C SER A 507 -8.81 12.37 2.44
N PHE A 508 -8.84 12.54 3.77
CA PHE A 508 -9.58 13.61 4.41
C PHE A 508 -9.06 15.00 4.02
N VAL A 509 -7.74 15.19 4.02
CA VAL A 509 -7.12 16.45 3.56
C VAL A 509 -7.46 16.73 2.09
N ARG A 510 -7.44 15.71 1.23
CA ARG A 510 -7.86 15.85 -0.18
C ARG A 510 -9.32 16.28 -0.31
N LEU A 511 -10.22 15.69 0.50
CA LEU A 511 -11.63 16.04 0.50
C LEU A 511 -11.85 17.50 0.94
N LEU A 512 -11.13 17.96 1.97
CA LEU A 512 -11.16 19.34 2.43
C LEU A 512 -10.72 20.32 1.34
N ILE A 513 -9.73 19.95 0.52
CA ILE A 513 -9.25 20.77 -0.62
C ILE A 513 -10.28 20.81 -1.76
N LEU A 514 -10.99 19.70 -1.99
CA LEU A 514 -11.94 19.54 -3.10
C LEU A 514 -13.27 20.27 -2.92
N LYS A 515 -13.72 20.44 -1.68
CA LYS A 515 -15.00 21.10 -1.39
C LYS A 515 -14.84 22.62 -1.42
N GLU A 516 -15.45 23.25 -2.44
CA GLU A 516 -15.63 24.71 -2.49
C GLU A 516 -16.33 25.17 -1.20
N ARG A 517 -15.77 26.22 -0.58
CA ARG A 517 -16.06 26.68 0.79
C ARG A 517 -17.55 26.84 1.03
N SER A 518 -18.16 25.89 1.76
CA SER A 518 -19.43 26.18 2.43
C SER A 518 -19.17 27.33 3.41
N ILE A 519 -19.91 28.42 3.25
CA ILE A 519 -19.84 29.62 4.09
C ILE A 519 -20.17 29.18 5.52
N GLY A 520 -19.14 29.06 6.38
CA GLY A 520 -19.29 28.52 7.73
C GLY A 520 -17.99 28.55 8.55
N THR A 521 -18.11 28.36 9.87
CA THR A 521 -16.96 28.24 10.77
C THR A 521 -16.18 26.95 10.50
N LYS A 522 -14.89 26.89 10.89
CA LYS A 522 -14.08 25.66 10.75
C LYS A 522 -14.74 24.43 11.35
N ASN A 523 -15.38 24.60 12.51
CA ASN A 523 -16.10 23.54 13.19
C ASN A 523 -17.27 23.00 12.35
N GLN A 524 -18.07 23.89 11.73
CA GLN A 524 -19.20 23.50 10.88
C GLN A 524 -18.73 22.76 9.62
N VAL A 525 -17.67 23.25 8.98
CA VAL A 525 -17.08 22.60 7.79
C VAL A 525 -16.60 21.19 8.12
N LEU A 526 -15.87 21.02 9.23
CA LEU A 526 -15.43 19.68 9.65
C LEU A 526 -16.60 18.76 10.00
N GLN A 527 -17.64 19.26 10.68
CA GLN A 527 -18.84 18.49 10.99
C GLN A 527 -19.61 18.02 9.74
N GLU A 528 -19.57 18.79 8.64
CA GLU A 528 -20.13 18.39 7.35
C GLU A 528 -19.24 17.38 6.61
N LEU A 529 -17.92 17.57 6.67
CA LEU A 529 -16.96 16.75 5.92
C LEU A 529 -16.71 15.37 6.52
N ILE A 530 -16.74 15.22 7.84
CA ILE A 530 -16.57 13.93 8.53
C ILE A 530 -17.55 12.87 8.00
N PRO A 531 -18.88 13.08 8.01
CA PRO A 531 -19.83 12.09 7.50
C PRO A 531 -19.71 11.89 5.98
N LEU A 532 -19.40 12.94 5.21
CA LEU A 532 -19.17 12.82 3.78
C LEU A 532 -17.96 11.93 3.46
N TRP A 533 -16.84 12.16 4.15
CA TRP A 533 -15.64 11.35 4.04
C TRP A 533 -15.90 9.89 4.41
N HIS A 534 -16.64 9.68 5.51
CA HIS A 534 -17.00 8.35 5.98
C HIS A 534 -17.79 7.59 4.91
N ASN A 535 -18.85 8.19 4.35
CA ASN A 535 -19.69 7.56 3.33
C ASN A 535 -18.93 7.24 2.03
N ASN A 536 -18.06 8.16 1.58
CA ASN A 536 -17.22 7.94 0.40
C ASN A 536 -16.26 6.76 0.65
N THR A 537 -15.62 6.73 1.82
CA THR A 537 -14.69 5.67 2.20
C THR A 537 -15.41 4.32 2.34
N CYS A 538 -16.59 4.28 2.94
CA CYS A 538 -17.41 3.07 3.03
C CYS A 538 -17.73 2.51 1.64
N SER A 539 -18.06 3.39 0.70
CA SER A 539 -18.39 3.01 -0.68
C SER A 539 -17.18 2.42 -1.41
N ASP A 540 -16.01 3.05 -1.26
CA ASP A 540 -14.75 2.57 -1.85
C ASP A 540 -14.33 1.22 -1.28
N VAL A 541 -14.45 1.05 0.04
CA VAL A 541 -14.09 -0.19 0.73
C VAL A 541 -15.09 -1.31 0.41
N ALA A 542 -16.39 -1.02 0.33
CA ALA A 542 -17.39 -2.00 -0.12
C ALA A 542 -17.11 -2.49 -1.55
N LYS A 543 -16.67 -1.61 -2.45
CA LYS A 543 -16.24 -1.98 -3.81
C LYS A 543 -14.96 -2.82 -3.79
N TYR A 544 -14.00 -2.46 -2.93
CA TYR A 544 -12.80 -3.27 -2.73
C TYR A 544 -13.12 -4.68 -2.20
N PHE A 545 -14.08 -4.78 -1.28
CA PHE A 545 -14.60 -6.07 -0.82
C PHE A 545 -15.22 -6.87 -1.95
N GLU A 546 -16.08 -6.28 -2.76
CA GLU A 546 -16.69 -6.94 -3.93
C GLU A 546 -15.63 -7.56 -4.84
N THR A 547 -14.63 -6.77 -5.26
CA THR A 547 -13.51 -7.27 -6.05
C THR A 547 -12.72 -8.37 -5.32
N THR A 548 -12.46 -8.22 -4.03
CA THR A 548 -11.69 -9.22 -3.27
C THR A 548 -12.47 -10.52 -3.07
N CYS A 549 -13.78 -10.44 -2.85
CA CYS A 549 -14.67 -11.58 -2.72
C CYS A 549 -14.78 -12.39 -4.03
N GLU A 550 -14.74 -11.72 -5.20
CA GLU A 550 -14.64 -12.39 -6.50
C GLU A 550 -13.35 -13.24 -6.61
N TYR A 551 -12.21 -12.69 -6.15
CA TYR A 551 -10.95 -13.44 -6.09
C TYR A 551 -11.02 -14.62 -5.11
N LEU A 552 -11.59 -14.41 -3.92
CA LEU A 552 -11.74 -15.45 -2.89
C LEU A 552 -12.64 -16.60 -3.36
N GLY A 553 -13.73 -16.29 -4.07
CA GLY A 553 -14.64 -17.30 -4.62
C GLY A 553 -13.95 -18.25 -5.60
N ALA A 554 -12.94 -17.79 -6.34
CA ALA A 554 -12.12 -18.61 -7.21
C ALA A 554 -11.25 -19.64 -6.46
N ASP A 555 -10.88 -19.33 -5.21
CA ASP A 555 -10.10 -20.20 -4.30
C ASP A 555 -11.00 -21.08 -3.41
N HIS A 556 -12.29 -21.22 -3.74
CA HIS A 556 -13.31 -21.94 -2.95
C HIS A 556 -13.51 -21.38 -1.53
N ILE A 557 -13.16 -20.11 -1.31
CA ILE A 557 -13.37 -19.41 -0.05
C ILE A 557 -14.76 -18.80 -0.08
N ASN A 558 -15.62 -19.12 0.89
CA ASN A 558 -16.92 -18.49 1.02
C ASN A 558 -16.73 -17.06 1.57
N PRO A 559 -16.97 -16.00 0.76
CA PRO A 559 -16.69 -14.64 1.18
C PRO A 559 -17.56 -14.18 2.35
N GLU A 560 -18.76 -14.73 2.48
CA GLU A 560 -19.67 -14.45 3.59
C GLU A 560 -19.12 -15.01 4.89
N LYS A 561 -18.60 -16.25 4.89
CA LYS A 561 -17.92 -16.82 6.07
C LYS A 561 -16.69 -16.01 6.45
N ALA A 562 -15.96 -15.50 5.47
CA ALA A 562 -14.78 -14.68 5.70
C ALA A 562 -15.14 -13.32 6.31
N ILE A 563 -16.08 -12.60 5.71
CA ILE A 563 -16.64 -11.35 6.25
C ILE A 563 -17.14 -11.54 7.67
N MET A 564 -17.83 -12.66 7.90
CA MET A 564 -18.32 -13.03 9.21
C MET A 564 -17.20 -13.30 10.18
N ASP A 565 -16.13 -13.96 9.78
CA ASP A 565 -14.94 -14.10 10.61
C ASP A 565 -14.37 -12.73 11.03
N VAL A 566 -14.38 -11.68 10.17
CA VAL A 566 -13.99 -10.31 10.56
C VAL A 566 -14.92 -9.74 11.64
N LEU A 567 -16.22 -9.84 11.41
CA LEU A 567 -17.24 -9.38 12.38
C LEU A 567 -17.13 -10.18 13.69
N ARG A 568 -16.77 -11.46 13.58
CA ARG A 568 -16.57 -12.38 14.69
C ARG A 568 -15.31 -12.09 15.49
N LEU A 569 -14.23 -11.61 14.90
CA LEU A 569 -13.02 -11.23 15.67
C LEU A 569 -13.29 -10.17 16.75
N ARG A 570 -14.39 -9.43 16.63
CA ARG A 570 -14.82 -8.43 17.62
C ARG A 570 -15.83 -8.96 18.64
N VAL A 571 -16.61 -9.97 18.26
CA VAL A 571 -17.83 -10.38 18.97
C VAL A 571 -17.70 -11.80 19.55
N PHE A 572 -17.01 -12.70 18.85
CA PHE A 572 -16.93 -14.12 19.14
C PHE A 572 -15.56 -14.39 19.74
N TYR A 573 -15.54 -15.11 20.86
CA TYR A 573 -14.31 -15.61 21.42
C TYR A 573 -14.24 -17.11 21.11
N ASN A 574 -13.09 -17.58 20.62
CA ASN A 574 -12.71 -18.99 20.66
C ASN A 574 -13.29 -19.90 19.54
N HIS A 575 -13.20 -19.50 18.27
CA HIS A 575 -13.47 -20.39 17.12
C HIS A 575 -12.28 -20.53 16.17
N ASN A 576 -12.29 -21.56 15.32
CA ASN A 576 -11.30 -21.70 14.23
C ASN A 576 -11.59 -20.64 13.15
N TYR A 577 -10.97 -19.45 13.27
CA TYR A 577 -11.10 -18.33 12.30
C TYR A 577 -10.33 -18.57 11.00
N MET A 578 -10.51 -19.76 10.41
CA MET A 578 -9.79 -20.15 9.19
C MET A 578 -10.02 -19.18 8.04
N GLU A 579 -11.19 -18.54 7.97
CA GLU A 579 -11.51 -17.57 6.94
C GLU A 579 -11.00 -16.15 7.31
N ALA A 580 -10.89 -15.78 8.60
CA ALA A 580 -10.14 -14.58 9.00
C ALA A 580 -8.67 -14.67 8.61
N ILE A 581 -8.04 -15.85 8.75
CA ILE A 581 -6.67 -16.08 8.30
C ILE A 581 -6.58 -15.78 6.82
N LYS A 582 -7.52 -16.26 6.01
CA LYS A 582 -7.58 -15.95 4.59
C LYS A 582 -7.73 -14.45 4.35
N LEU A 583 -8.58 -13.73 5.10
CA LEU A 583 -8.70 -12.27 4.92
C LEU A 583 -7.46 -11.47 5.34
N LEU A 584 -6.76 -11.87 6.40
CA LEU A 584 -5.42 -11.36 6.72
C LEU A 584 -4.45 -11.68 5.59
N GLN A 585 -4.49 -12.92 5.09
CA GLN A 585 -3.68 -13.36 3.99
C GLN A 585 -3.99 -12.59 2.71
N HIS A 586 -5.17 -12.01 2.56
CA HIS A 586 -5.56 -11.11 1.47
C HIS A 586 -5.37 -9.60 1.78
N SER A 587 -4.74 -9.26 2.92
CA SER A 587 -4.47 -7.88 3.35
C SER A 587 -5.74 -7.02 3.48
N ILE A 588 -6.83 -7.62 3.97
CA ILE A 588 -8.07 -6.92 4.32
C ILE A 588 -8.00 -6.40 5.76
N ILE A 589 -7.59 -7.26 6.69
CA ILE A 589 -7.53 -6.96 8.12
C ILE A 589 -6.06 -6.67 8.51
N PRO A 590 -5.79 -5.67 9.38
CA PRO A 590 -4.44 -5.43 9.89
C PRO A 590 -3.94 -6.58 10.78
N CYS A 591 -2.64 -6.87 10.67
CA CYS A 591 -1.90 -7.75 11.58
C CYS A 591 -1.38 -6.93 12.77
N GLU A 592 -1.44 -7.47 13.98
CA GLU A 592 -0.86 -6.86 15.19
C GLU A 592 0.55 -7.42 15.46
N SER A 593 0.70 -8.74 15.42
CA SER A 593 1.98 -9.43 15.60
C SER A 593 1.99 -10.77 14.83
N PRO A 594 3.15 -11.30 14.41
CA PRO A 594 4.50 -10.76 14.55
C PRO A 594 4.77 -9.59 13.60
N GLU A 595 5.79 -8.77 13.92
CA GLU A 595 6.15 -7.63 13.06
C GLU A 595 6.67 -8.07 11.68
N CYS A 596 7.25 -9.27 11.60
CA CYS A 596 7.84 -9.84 10.41
C CYS A 596 7.88 -11.37 10.49
N ILE A 597 7.49 -12.02 9.40
CA ILE A 597 7.60 -13.47 9.19
C ILE A 597 8.86 -13.74 8.35
N VAL A 598 9.66 -14.74 8.74
CA VAL A 598 10.83 -15.16 7.96
C VAL A 598 10.59 -16.53 7.33
N LEU A 599 10.60 -16.57 6.00
CA LEU A 599 10.46 -17.79 5.22
C LEU A 599 11.83 -18.35 4.84
N ASP A 600 12.07 -19.61 5.19
CA ASP A 600 13.28 -20.36 4.86
C ASP A 600 12.91 -21.69 4.16
N SER A 601 13.76 -22.14 3.25
CA SER A 601 13.71 -23.41 2.51
C SER A 601 13.41 -24.67 3.35
N LYS A 602 13.61 -24.64 4.68
CA LYS A 602 13.51 -25.80 5.58
C LYS A 602 12.41 -25.74 6.65
N VAL A 603 11.63 -24.66 6.76
CA VAL A 603 10.75 -24.44 7.94
C VAL A 603 9.27 -24.48 7.55
N LYS A 604 8.48 -25.35 8.22
CA LYS A 604 7.02 -25.18 8.32
C LYS A 604 6.75 -23.96 9.19
N VAL A 605 6.08 -22.95 8.64
CA VAL A 605 5.80 -21.70 9.34
C VAL A 605 4.75 -21.96 10.42
N SER A 606 5.21 -22.18 11.65
CA SER A 606 4.37 -22.29 12.85
C SER A 606 4.36 -20.98 13.64
N GLU A 607 4.36 -19.84 12.93
CA GLU A 607 4.24 -18.55 13.60
C GLU A 607 2.78 -18.29 14.00
N ILE A 608 2.60 -17.86 15.25
CA ILE A 608 1.32 -17.41 15.79
C ILE A 608 1.10 -15.97 15.32
N ILE A 609 0.05 -15.74 14.54
CA ILE A 609 -0.41 -14.40 14.17
C ILE A 609 -1.44 -13.93 15.20
N GLU A 610 -1.24 -12.71 15.69
CA GLU A 610 -2.23 -11.93 16.42
C GLU A 610 -2.86 -10.92 15.47
N ILE A 611 -4.19 -10.94 15.39
CA ILE A 611 -4.95 -10.04 14.53
C ILE A 611 -5.17 -8.75 15.29
N ASN A 612 -4.94 -7.61 14.62
CA ASN A 612 -5.30 -6.33 15.19
C ASN A 612 -6.82 -6.25 15.28
N THR A 613 -7.32 -6.41 16.51
CA THR A 613 -8.76 -6.33 16.74
C THR A 613 -9.24 -4.90 16.52
N SER A 614 -8.43 -3.85 16.71
CA SER A 614 -8.80 -2.45 16.44
C SER A 614 -9.05 -2.18 14.94
N LEU A 615 -10.26 -2.46 14.46
CA LEU A 615 -10.70 -2.20 13.08
C LEU A 615 -10.92 -0.69 12.81
N GLU A 616 -10.79 -0.30 11.54
CA GLU A 616 -11.13 1.05 11.08
C GLU A 616 -12.63 1.33 11.20
N SER A 617 -13.01 2.59 11.51
CA SER A 617 -14.40 2.93 11.85
C SER A 617 -15.41 2.62 10.74
N TYR A 618 -14.98 2.75 9.48
CA TYR A 618 -15.81 2.53 8.29
C TYR A 618 -15.96 1.05 7.92
N LEU A 619 -15.18 0.14 8.51
CA LEU A 619 -15.07 -1.24 8.00
C LEU A 619 -16.39 -2.00 8.08
N VAL A 620 -17.09 -1.90 9.22
CA VAL A 620 -18.37 -2.61 9.44
C VAL A 620 -19.48 -2.02 8.57
N ASP A 621 -19.57 -0.69 8.49
CA ASP A 621 -20.52 -0.02 7.60
C ASP A 621 -20.24 -0.34 6.12
N SER A 622 -18.98 -0.55 5.73
CA SER A 622 -18.60 -1.01 4.39
C SER A 622 -19.09 -2.43 4.12
N ILE A 623 -19.00 -3.31 5.12
CA ILE A 623 -19.51 -4.69 5.04
C ILE A 623 -21.03 -4.68 4.91
N ASP A 624 -21.74 -3.89 5.72
CA ASP A 624 -23.20 -3.75 5.61
C ASP A 624 -23.61 -3.28 4.21
N LEU A 625 -22.93 -2.26 3.69
CA LEU A 625 -23.16 -1.75 2.34
C LEU A 625 -22.92 -2.82 1.27
N TYR A 626 -21.87 -3.63 1.41
CA TYR A 626 -21.60 -4.75 0.52
C TYR A 626 -22.70 -5.81 0.58
N LEU A 627 -23.12 -6.24 1.77
CA LEU A 627 -24.18 -7.24 1.94
C LEU A 627 -25.50 -6.78 1.35
N ARG A 628 -25.89 -5.51 1.58
CA ARG A 628 -27.11 -4.94 0.99
C ARG A 628 -27.09 -4.97 -0.54
N LYS A 629 -25.95 -4.71 -1.18
CA LYS A 629 -25.80 -4.81 -2.64
C LYS A 629 -25.97 -6.25 -3.14
N SER A 630 -25.57 -7.24 -2.34
CA SER A 630 -25.79 -8.66 -2.63
C SER A 630 -27.21 -9.16 -2.31
N GLY A 631 -28.10 -8.29 -1.80
CA GLY A 631 -29.46 -8.64 -1.43
C GLY A 631 -29.59 -9.35 -0.08
N LYS A 632 -28.55 -9.36 0.75
CA LYS A 632 -28.54 -9.97 2.09
C LYS A 632 -28.47 -8.91 3.18
N GLN A 633 -29.13 -9.14 4.31
CA GLN A 633 -28.97 -8.29 5.49
C GLN A 633 -27.95 -8.89 6.44
N MET A 634 -27.22 -8.04 7.17
CA MET A 634 -26.22 -8.51 8.13
C MET A 634 -26.82 -9.44 9.20
N ILE A 635 -28.07 -9.20 9.59
CA ILE A 635 -28.81 -10.07 10.53
C ILE A 635 -29.04 -11.48 9.98
N ASP A 636 -29.40 -11.62 8.70
CA ASP A 636 -29.59 -12.92 8.06
C ASP A 636 -28.28 -13.71 8.11
N VAL A 637 -27.18 -13.04 7.80
CA VAL A 637 -25.84 -13.64 7.78
C VAL A 637 -25.42 -14.06 9.19
N PHE A 638 -25.62 -13.23 10.23
CA PHE A 638 -25.34 -13.63 11.62
C PHE A 638 -26.16 -14.84 12.05
N VAL A 639 -27.48 -14.82 11.79
CA VAL A 639 -28.37 -15.91 12.18
C VAL A 639 -27.99 -17.21 11.48
N ASP A 640 -27.81 -17.21 10.16
CA ASP A 640 -27.45 -18.41 9.40
C ASP A 640 -26.11 -18.99 9.87
N ASN A 641 -25.17 -18.12 10.23
CA ASN A 641 -23.89 -18.53 10.77
C ASN A 641 -23.98 -19.15 12.16
N ILE A 642 -24.76 -18.55 13.07
CA ILE A 642 -25.01 -19.13 14.40
C ILE A 642 -25.67 -20.48 14.23
N VAL A 643 -26.68 -20.59 13.35
CA VAL A 643 -27.31 -21.85 12.99
C VAL A 643 -26.26 -22.86 12.55
N THR A 644 -25.28 -22.54 11.72
CA THR A 644 -24.27 -23.55 11.31
C THR A 644 -23.32 -24.05 12.41
N LEU A 645 -23.29 -23.44 13.60
CA LEU A 645 -22.43 -23.90 14.70
C LEU A 645 -23.02 -25.17 15.34
N ASN A 646 -22.22 -26.25 15.40
CA ASN A 646 -22.69 -27.59 15.81
C ASN A 646 -23.03 -27.70 17.32
N ASN A 647 -22.38 -26.90 18.18
CA ASN A 647 -22.57 -26.95 19.64
C ASN A 647 -23.06 -25.59 20.15
N ILE A 648 -24.35 -25.51 20.49
CA ILE A 648 -24.96 -24.34 21.13
C ILE A 648 -25.53 -24.85 22.45
N SER A 649 -24.75 -24.79 23.54
CA SER A 649 -25.28 -24.93 24.91
C SER A 649 -25.71 -23.56 25.45
N SER A 650 -25.02 -22.48 25.05
CA SER A 650 -25.47 -21.09 25.18
C SER A 650 -24.78 -20.19 24.15
N ILE A 651 -25.53 -19.28 23.54
CA ILE A 651 -25.00 -18.18 22.70
C ILE A 651 -25.11 -16.89 23.53
N GLY A 652 -23.97 -16.30 23.85
CA GLY A 652 -23.90 -15.03 24.59
C GLY A 652 -23.58 -13.91 23.63
N ASN A 653 -22.28 -13.64 23.49
CA ASN A 653 -21.79 -12.50 22.73
C ASN A 653 -22.20 -12.54 21.24
N GLU A 654 -22.34 -13.73 20.65
CA GLU A 654 -22.71 -13.86 19.25
C GLU A 654 -24.12 -13.32 18.97
N PHE A 655 -25.00 -13.39 19.98
CA PHE A 655 -26.36 -12.88 19.88
C PHE A 655 -26.43 -11.35 20.07
N ASP A 656 -25.46 -10.74 20.75
CA ASP A 656 -25.35 -9.29 20.86
C ASP A 656 -25.21 -8.64 19.49
N ALA A 657 -24.43 -9.23 18.60
CA ALA A 657 -24.27 -8.75 17.23
C ALA A 657 -25.57 -8.87 16.44
N VAL A 658 -26.34 -9.93 16.65
CA VAL A 658 -27.69 -10.09 16.07
C VAL A 658 -28.59 -8.96 16.55
N PHE A 659 -28.56 -8.62 17.85
CA PHE A 659 -29.32 -7.50 18.42
C PHE A 659 -28.89 -6.15 17.86
N ILE A 660 -27.60 -5.85 17.86
CA ILE A 660 -27.06 -4.59 17.31
C ILE A 660 -27.45 -4.44 15.83
N ALA A 661 -27.29 -5.49 15.03
CA ALA A 661 -27.68 -5.48 13.62
C ALA A 661 -29.20 -5.29 13.45
N ALA A 662 -30.03 -5.91 14.30
CA ALA A 662 -31.47 -5.75 14.29
C ALA A 662 -31.92 -4.31 14.55
N ILE A 663 -31.24 -3.60 15.46
CA ILE A 663 -31.56 -2.19 15.76
C ILE A 663 -31.08 -1.28 14.64
N ILE A 664 -29.90 -1.53 14.06
CA ILE A 664 -29.38 -0.73 12.94
C ILE A 664 -30.27 -0.86 11.70
N ASN A 665 -30.86 -2.03 11.46
CA ASN A 665 -31.86 -2.21 10.40
C ASN A 665 -33.10 -1.32 10.57
N LYS A 666 -33.37 -0.82 11.79
CA LYS A 666 -34.48 0.10 12.07
C LYS A 666 -34.11 1.57 11.92
N ARG A 667 -32.90 1.88 11.45
CA ARG A 667 -32.45 3.27 11.27
C ARG A 667 -33.43 4.08 10.41
N GLY A 668 -33.82 5.25 10.90
CA GLY A 668 -34.82 6.14 10.30
C GLY A 668 -36.27 5.74 10.55
N LEU A 669 -36.53 4.63 11.25
CA LEU A 669 -37.89 4.28 11.68
C LEU A 669 -38.25 4.99 12.99
N ASN A 670 -39.55 5.24 13.15
CA ASN A 670 -40.11 5.84 14.35
C ASN A 670 -40.06 4.85 15.53
N VAL A 671 -39.41 5.26 16.63
CA VAL A 671 -39.23 4.43 17.83
C VAL A 671 -40.58 4.03 18.43
N ARG A 672 -41.54 4.95 18.50
CA ARG A 672 -42.83 4.69 19.13
C ARG A 672 -43.63 3.65 18.34
N GLU A 673 -43.62 3.75 17.01
CA GLU A 673 -44.28 2.78 16.13
C GLU A 673 -43.65 1.39 16.25
N GLU A 674 -42.31 1.30 16.26
CA GLU A 674 -41.60 0.04 16.42
C GLU A 674 -41.86 -0.60 17.80
N LEU A 675 -41.76 0.17 18.88
CA LEU A 675 -42.05 -0.32 20.23
C LEU A 675 -43.51 -0.78 20.37
N ASN A 676 -44.47 -0.15 19.67
CA ASN A 676 -45.85 -0.62 19.63
C ASN A 676 -45.98 -2.01 18.99
N LYS A 677 -45.20 -2.32 17.95
CA LYS A 677 -45.15 -3.67 17.35
C LYS A 677 -44.59 -4.68 18.36
N TRP A 678 -43.55 -4.30 19.09
CA TRP A 678 -42.88 -5.18 20.07
C TRP A 678 -43.76 -5.56 21.27
N LYS A 679 -44.84 -4.82 21.54
CA LYS A 679 -45.82 -5.20 22.57
C LYS A 679 -46.58 -6.48 22.23
N ASN A 680 -46.62 -6.88 20.95
CA ASN A 680 -47.40 -8.00 20.45
C ASN A 680 -48.83 -8.07 21.05
N GLY A 681 -49.56 -6.95 20.98
CA GLY A 681 -50.94 -6.86 21.48
C GLY A 681 -51.09 -6.59 22.99
N GLN A 682 -50.01 -6.52 23.77
CA GLN A 682 -50.08 -6.11 25.19
C GLN A 682 -50.61 -4.67 25.33
N GLN A 683 -51.60 -4.47 26.22
CA GLN A 683 -52.05 -3.14 26.61
C GLN A 683 -51.04 -2.49 27.56
N PHE A 684 -50.22 -1.59 27.03
CA PHE A 684 -49.26 -0.78 27.79
C PHE A 684 -49.09 0.59 27.13
N ASP A 685 -49.26 1.66 27.89
CA ASP A 685 -49.04 3.01 27.40
C ASP A 685 -47.56 3.39 27.49
N LEU A 686 -46.96 3.70 26.34
CA LEU A 686 -45.57 4.12 26.30
C LEU A 686 -45.39 5.46 27.03
N PRO A 687 -44.31 5.63 27.82
CA PRO A 687 -44.06 6.87 28.55
C PRO A 687 -44.04 8.10 27.64
N SER A 688 -44.52 9.24 28.16
CA SER A 688 -44.64 10.50 27.41
C SER A 688 -43.30 11.06 26.92
N TRP A 689 -42.18 10.68 27.58
CA TRP A 689 -40.83 11.03 27.17
C TRP A 689 -40.34 10.27 25.93
N ILE A 690 -41.05 9.21 25.49
CA ILE A 690 -40.88 8.63 24.14
C ILE A 690 -41.68 9.48 23.18
N THR A 691 -41.02 10.48 22.61
CA THR A 691 -41.68 11.48 21.78
C THR A 691 -42.12 10.88 20.43
N PRO A 692 -43.20 11.41 19.81
CA PRO A 692 -43.67 10.92 18.51
C PRO A 692 -42.68 11.13 17.36
N THR A 693 -41.60 11.90 17.56
CA THR A 693 -40.58 12.21 16.55
C THR A 693 -39.26 11.52 16.84
N MET A 694 -39.22 10.59 17.79
CA MET A 694 -37.99 9.89 18.15
C MET A 694 -37.71 8.78 17.14
N GLU A 695 -36.48 8.72 16.63
CA GLU A 695 -36.06 7.79 15.58
C GLU A 695 -34.82 7.00 15.99
N PHE A 696 -34.64 5.84 15.38
CA PHE A 696 -33.38 5.11 15.44
C PHE A 696 -32.34 5.80 14.54
N VAL A 697 -31.23 6.25 15.12
CA VAL A 697 -30.16 6.98 14.40
C VAL A 697 -28.84 6.21 14.34
N THR A 698 -28.83 4.98 14.85
CA THR A 698 -27.64 4.16 15.09
C THR A 698 -26.93 3.72 13.82
N GLN A 699 -25.60 3.86 13.85
CA GLN A 699 -24.62 3.32 12.90
C GLN A 699 -23.76 2.27 13.61
N PHE A 700 -23.07 1.42 12.85
CA PHE A 700 -22.10 0.53 13.47
C PHE A 700 -20.93 1.35 14.00
N ASN A 701 -20.70 1.28 15.31
CA ASN A 701 -19.47 1.76 15.90
C ASN A 701 -18.98 0.75 16.93
N ILE A 702 -18.56 -0.40 16.41
CA ILE A 702 -17.84 -1.41 17.18
C ILE A 702 -16.38 -0.93 17.39
N SER A 703 -16.19 0.34 17.75
CA SER A 703 -14.92 0.86 18.23
C SER A 703 -14.75 0.31 19.63
N GLY A 704 -14.13 -0.87 19.74
CA GLY A 704 -13.75 -1.49 21.00
C GLY A 704 -12.76 -0.69 21.85
N ASN A 705 -12.69 0.64 21.69
CA ASN A 705 -11.71 1.56 22.27
C ASN A 705 -12.35 2.76 22.96
N VAL A 706 -13.68 2.95 22.95
CA VAL A 706 -14.37 4.00 23.72
C VAL A 706 -14.92 3.38 25.01
N PRO A 707 -14.35 3.68 26.19
CA PRO A 707 -14.91 3.24 27.47
C PRO A 707 -16.37 3.68 27.60
N LEU A 708 -17.24 2.83 28.15
CA LEU A 708 -18.67 3.13 28.31
C LEU A 708 -18.90 4.49 28.99
N VAL A 709 -18.07 4.83 29.99
CA VAL A 709 -18.13 6.12 30.67
C VAL A 709 -17.97 7.32 29.71
N LYS A 710 -17.07 7.24 28.72
CA LYS A 710 -16.90 8.32 27.74
C LYS A 710 -18.11 8.43 26.84
N TYR A 711 -18.65 7.29 26.43
CA TYR A 711 -19.82 7.21 25.56
C TYR A 711 -21.09 7.77 26.23
N VAL A 712 -21.34 7.45 27.50
CA VAL A 712 -22.50 7.95 28.26
C VAL A 712 -22.41 9.46 28.53
N ASN A 713 -21.19 9.98 28.63
CA ASN A 713 -20.94 11.39 28.94
C ASN A 713 -21.05 12.32 27.72
N ASP A 714 -20.78 11.81 26.51
CA ASP A 714 -20.74 12.62 25.30
C ASP A 714 -21.87 12.26 24.30
N SER A 715 -22.78 13.22 24.09
CA SER A 715 -23.89 13.09 23.15
C SER A 715 -23.46 13.04 21.67
N ASN A 716 -22.22 13.38 21.31
CA ASN A 716 -21.77 13.23 19.92
C ASN A 716 -21.75 11.78 19.47
N TYR A 717 -21.69 10.84 20.41
CA TYR A 717 -21.80 9.43 20.10
C TYR A 717 -23.26 8.97 19.85
N SER A 718 -24.24 9.89 19.86
CA SER A 718 -25.67 9.57 19.71
C SER A 718 -26.02 8.79 18.44
N SER A 719 -25.22 8.91 17.39
CA SER A 719 -25.42 8.22 16.13
C SER A 719 -24.79 6.82 16.07
N TYR A 720 -24.21 6.32 17.15
CA TYR A 720 -23.36 5.13 17.11
C TYR A 720 -23.84 4.09 18.11
N ALA A 721 -23.92 2.82 17.73
CA ALA A 721 -24.11 1.71 18.66
C ALA A 721 -22.75 1.18 19.10
N ILE A 722 -22.57 0.93 20.39
CA ILE A 722 -21.33 0.37 20.95
C ILE A 722 -21.56 -1.01 21.56
N GLN A 723 -20.56 -1.87 21.43
CA GLN A 723 -20.38 -3.02 22.31
C GLN A 723 -19.45 -2.56 23.44
N PRO A 724 -19.95 -2.45 24.68
CA PRO A 724 -19.15 -2.00 25.81
C PRO A 724 -17.96 -2.95 26.10
N ASP A 725 -16.99 -2.49 26.90
CA ASP A 725 -15.85 -3.33 27.26
C ASP A 725 -16.27 -4.58 28.05
N ILE A 726 -15.46 -5.64 28.01
CA ILE A 726 -15.80 -6.93 28.64
C ILE A 726 -16.09 -6.83 30.15
N HIS A 727 -15.72 -5.72 30.80
CA HIS A 727 -15.96 -5.48 32.22
C HIS A 727 -17.16 -4.55 32.50
N SER A 728 -17.72 -3.86 31.50
CA SER A 728 -18.82 -2.91 31.75
C SER A 728 -20.11 -3.55 32.22
N GLY A 729 -20.40 -4.80 31.85
CA GLY A 729 -21.57 -5.53 32.34
C GLY A 729 -22.67 -5.60 31.27
N SER A 730 -23.07 -4.47 30.68
CA SER A 730 -23.96 -4.41 29.51
C SER A 730 -23.33 -5.04 28.27
N ASP A 731 -24.15 -5.71 27.47
CA ASP A 731 -23.70 -6.39 26.26
C ASP A 731 -23.80 -5.47 25.01
N ALA A 732 -24.79 -4.56 24.97
CA ALA A 732 -24.89 -3.51 23.96
C ALA A 732 -25.47 -2.21 24.53
N VAL A 733 -24.99 -1.05 24.07
CA VAL A 733 -25.52 0.28 24.45
C VAL A 733 -25.63 1.19 23.23
N MET A 734 -26.74 1.93 23.13
CA MET A 734 -27.01 2.85 22.02
C MET A 734 -27.91 4.02 22.41
N TYR A 735 -27.98 5.03 21.55
CA TYR A 735 -28.82 6.21 21.73
C TYR A 735 -29.99 6.26 20.74
N LEU A 736 -31.11 6.81 21.20
CA LEU A 736 -32.26 7.20 20.41
C LEU A 736 -32.37 8.73 20.45
N VAL A 737 -32.79 9.36 19.35
CA VAL A 737 -32.76 10.82 19.23
C VAL A 737 -34.07 11.31 18.60
N ASP A 738 -34.60 12.41 19.12
CA ASP A 738 -35.75 13.10 18.52
C ASP A 738 -35.34 14.39 17.76
N ASN A 739 -36.31 15.00 17.08
CA ASN A 739 -36.12 16.26 16.34
C ASN A 739 -35.62 17.43 17.20
N LYS A 740 -35.81 17.38 18.52
CA LYS A 740 -35.31 18.38 19.48
C LYS A 740 -33.94 18.02 20.06
N LYS A 741 -33.32 16.95 19.55
CA LYS A 741 -32.06 16.37 20.04
C LYS A 741 -32.14 15.91 21.50
N ASN A 742 -33.34 15.57 21.99
CA ASN A 742 -33.44 14.83 23.24
C ASN A 742 -32.91 13.42 23.00
N VAL A 743 -31.99 13.00 23.85
CA VAL A 743 -31.26 11.75 23.71
C VAL A 743 -31.71 10.78 24.79
N LEU A 744 -32.06 9.56 24.38
CA LEU A 744 -32.42 8.49 25.28
C LEU A 744 -31.46 7.30 25.14
N LEU A 745 -31.05 6.72 26.26
CA LEU A 745 -30.12 5.60 26.29
C LEU A 745 -30.90 4.27 26.30
N LEU A 746 -30.52 3.38 25.40
CA LEU A 746 -30.97 1.99 25.35
C LEU A 746 -29.79 1.07 25.67
N SER A 747 -29.96 0.22 26.67
CA SER A 747 -28.96 -0.77 27.11
C SER A 747 -29.57 -2.17 27.06
N ALA A 748 -28.84 -3.12 26.51
CA ALA A 748 -29.31 -4.48 26.30
C ALA A 748 -28.35 -5.54 26.86
N SER A 749 -28.93 -6.66 27.28
CA SER A 749 -28.20 -7.88 27.63
C SER A 749 -28.90 -9.06 26.99
N CYS A 750 -28.12 -9.88 26.30
CA CYS A 750 -28.63 -11.00 25.54
C CYS A 750 -28.15 -12.31 26.13
N THR A 751 -29.04 -13.30 26.24
CA THR A 751 -28.64 -14.67 26.53
C THR A 751 -29.56 -15.60 25.77
N VAL A 752 -28.95 -16.51 25.03
CA VAL A 752 -29.62 -17.63 24.39
C VAL A 752 -29.05 -18.92 24.95
N SER A 753 -29.91 -19.87 25.27
CA SER A 753 -29.55 -21.17 25.83
C SER A 753 -30.26 -22.28 25.03
N SER A 754 -29.80 -23.53 25.10
CA SER A 754 -30.64 -24.65 24.66
C SER A 754 -31.72 -24.95 25.70
N CYS A 755 -31.35 -24.92 26.97
CA CYS A 755 -32.29 -25.12 28.07
C CYS A 755 -32.95 -23.80 28.53
N PRO A 756 -34.10 -23.85 29.20
CA PRO A 756 -34.70 -22.68 29.84
C PRO A 756 -33.73 -21.93 30.77
N ILE A 757 -33.72 -20.60 30.70
CA ILE A 757 -32.76 -19.78 31.45
C ILE A 757 -33.12 -19.75 32.96
N ASP A 758 -32.12 -20.06 33.80
CA ASP A 758 -32.25 -20.00 35.26
C ASP A 758 -32.50 -18.59 35.82
N LYS A 759 -33.22 -18.53 36.94
CA LYS A 759 -33.49 -17.28 37.67
C LYS A 759 -32.22 -16.51 38.05
N LYS A 760 -31.16 -17.20 38.49
CA LYS A 760 -29.87 -16.57 38.86
C LYS A 760 -29.26 -15.83 37.65
N LYS A 761 -29.32 -16.43 36.45
CA LYS A 761 -28.81 -15.84 35.20
C LYS A 761 -29.62 -14.63 34.75
N VAL A 762 -30.95 -14.71 34.84
CA VAL A 762 -31.85 -13.57 34.57
C VAL A 762 -31.54 -12.37 35.46
N ILE A 763 -31.37 -12.59 36.77
CA ILE A 763 -31.05 -11.52 37.72
C ILE A 763 -29.73 -10.86 37.33
N LYS A 764 -28.72 -11.67 36.98
CA LYS A 764 -27.41 -11.20 36.51
C LYS A 764 -27.53 -10.37 35.23
N GLN A 765 -28.29 -10.81 34.22
CA GLN A 765 -28.55 -10.03 33.00
C GLN A 765 -29.23 -8.69 33.31
N SER A 766 -30.21 -8.71 34.21
CA SER A 766 -30.96 -7.51 34.57
C SER A 766 -30.11 -6.48 35.33
N ILE A 767 -29.19 -6.94 36.18
CA ILE A 767 -28.20 -6.07 36.82
C ILE A 767 -27.25 -5.51 35.76
N LYS A 768 -26.79 -6.35 34.84
CA LYS A 768 -25.91 -5.99 33.73
C LYS A 768 -26.51 -4.98 32.75
N THR A 769 -27.82 -5.01 32.46
CA THR A 769 -28.45 -4.02 31.58
C THR A 769 -28.58 -2.66 32.23
N CYS A 770 -28.69 -2.62 33.56
CA CYS A 770 -28.90 -1.39 34.31
C CYS A 770 -27.62 -0.55 34.35
N LEU A 771 -27.66 0.66 33.78
CA LEU A 771 -26.48 1.54 33.71
C LEU A 771 -25.99 1.99 35.09
N ASN A 772 -26.87 2.02 36.09
CA ASN A 772 -26.51 2.36 37.47
C ASN A 772 -25.70 1.26 38.18
N HIS A 773 -25.62 0.06 37.61
CA HIS A 773 -24.94 -1.09 38.19
C HIS A 773 -23.79 -1.62 37.32
N GLN A 774 -23.32 -0.85 36.32
CA GLN A 774 -22.16 -1.21 35.50
C GLN A 774 -20.91 -1.38 36.37
N TYR A 775 -20.02 -2.31 36.01
CA TYR A 775 -18.81 -2.64 36.78
C TYR A 775 -19.04 -3.15 38.22
N MET A 776 -20.24 -3.67 38.53
CA MET A 776 -20.48 -4.47 39.74
C MET A 776 -20.16 -5.94 39.49
N GLU A 777 -19.43 -6.56 40.42
CA GLU A 777 -18.94 -7.93 40.32
C GLU A 777 -19.57 -8.85 41.39
N CYS A 778 -19.94 -10.05 40.97
CA CYS A 778 -20.17 -11.20 41.86
C CYS A 778 -18.83 -11.93 42.09
N GLN A 779 -18.62 -12.62 43.21
CA GLN A 779 -17.29 -13.09 43.68
C GLN A 779 -16.54 -14.14 42.81
N GLU A 780 -16.89 -14.36 41.54
CA GLU A 780 -16.21 -15.33 40.68
C GLU A 780 -15.25 -14.69 39.66
N LYS A 781 -14.07 -15.30 39.57
CA LYS A 781 -12.96 -14.82 38.72
C LYS A 781 -13.16 -15.25 37.28
N LYS A 782 -13.22 -14.29 36.35
CA LYS A 782 -12.96 -14.53 34.93
C LYS A 782 -11.52 -14.15 34.56
N LYS A 783 -10.84 -15.03 33.82
CA LYS A 783 -9.54 -14.77 33.20
C LYS A 783 -9.73 -14.16 31.81
N THR A 784 -8.96 -13.13 31.50
CA THR A 784 -8.77 -12.60 30.15
C THR A 784 -7.93 -13.57 29.31
N ARG A 785 -8.22 -13.67 28.00
CA ARG A 785 -7.42 -14.42 27.02
C ARG A 785 -7.23 -13.62 25.74
N HIS A 786 -6.04 -13.75 25.14
CA HIS A 786 -5.65 -13.19 23.85
C HIS A 786 -5.95 -14.20 22.73
N LEU A 787 -6.27 -13.71 21.53
CA LEU A 787 -6.55 -14.55 20.35
C LEU A 787 -5.23 -14.88 19.61
N GLN A 788 -4.90 -16.16 19.48
CA GLN A 788 -3.67 -16.64 18.83
C GLN A 788 -4.02 -17.63 17.72
N ILE A 789 -3.45 -17.48 16.52
CA ILE A 789 -3.79 -18.33 15.35
C ILE A 789 -2.53 -18.78 14.58
N GLY A 790 -2.46 -20.04 14.16
CA GLY A 790 -1.36 -20.62 13.37
C GLY A 790 -1.56 -20.61 11.84
N LEU A 791 -0.46 -20.66 11.08
CA LEU A 791 -0.38 -20.35 9.63
C LEU A 791 -0.42 -21.55 8.64
N ASP A 792 -0.61 -22.80 9.08
CA ASP A 792 -0.39 -23.97 8.22
C ASP A 792 -1.43 -24.09 7.07
N SER A 793 -0.95 -23.96 5.83
CA SER A 793 -1.74 -23.90 4.59
C SER A 793 -1.92 -25.25 3.87
N THR A 794 -2.05 -26.35 4.62
CA THR A 794 -2.38 -27.67 4.06
C THR A 794 -3.55 -28.27 4.82
N LEU A 795 -4.74 -28.24 4.21
CA LEU A 795 -5.82 -29.19 4.54
C LEU A 795 -5.68 -30.43 3.64
N PRO A 796 -6.12 -31.64 4.05
CA PRO A 796 -6.93 -31.96 5.23
C PRO A 796 -6.24 -32.96 6.18
N THR A 797 -6.91 -33.26 7.31
CA THR A 797 -6.50 -34.14 8.43
C THR A 797 -5.55 -33.54 9.46
N LEU A 798 -6.07 -32.61 10.27
CA LEU A 798 -5.71 -32.60 11.68
C LEU A 798 -6.65 -33.57 12.38
N SER A 799 -6.06 -34.65 12.88
CA SER A 799 -6.67 -35.69 13.70
C SER A 799 -7.66 -35.13 14.72
N ASN A 800 -8.75 -35.86 14.91
CA ASN A 800 -9.77 -35.69 15.95
C ASN A 800 -9.24 -35.73 17.40
N ASP A 801 -7.94 -35.60 17.63
CA ASP A 801 -7.25 -35.87 18.89
C ASP A 801 -6.44 -34.69 19.45
N ALA A 802 -6.71 -33.45 19.01
CA ALA A 802 -6.43 -32.29 19.86
C ALA A 802 -7.52 -32.17 20.93
N THR A 803 -7.58 -33.20 21.77
CA THR A 803 -8.26 -33.28 23.08
C THR A 803 -9.57 -32.52 23.20
N ALA A 804 -10.64 -33.27 22.98
CA ALA A 804 -11.79 -33.40 23.88
C ALA A 804 -11.90 -32.35 24.99
N ASN A 805 -13.04 -31.66 24.97
CA ASN A 805 -13.86 -31.39 26.15
C ASN A 805 -13.07 -31.12 27.44
N LYS A 806 -12.60 -29.89 27.58
CA LYS A 806 -12.95 -29.19 28.82
C LYS A 806 -13.98 -28.17 28.44
N GLU A 807 -15.22 -28.58 28.65
CA GLU A 807 -16.40 -27.74 28.79
C GLU A 807 -16.00 -26.30 29.11
N ASP A 808 -16.51 -25.34 28.34
CA ASP A 808 -16.96 -24.10 28.95
C ASP A 808 -18.10 -24.47 29.92
N ASN A 809 -17.72 -25.08 31.04
CA ASN A 809 -18.40 -24.87 32.30
C ASN A 809 -18.10 -23.42 32.67
N LEU A 810 -18.82 -22.52 32.01
CA LEU A 810 -18.83 -21.08 32.31
C LEU A 810 -19.39 -20.79 33.70
N GLU A 811 -19.83 -21.80 34.42
CA GLU A 811 -20.13 -21.81 35.84
C GLU A 811 -19.62 -23.16 36.34
N GLY A 812 -18.82 -23.19 37.41
CA GLY A 812 -18.57 -24.46 38.06
C GLY A 812 -19.89 -24.94 38.61
N GLU A 813 -20.50 -25.94 37.99
CA GLU A 813 -21.47 -26.79 38.67
C GLU A 813 -20.72 -27.47 39.81
N LYS A 814 -20.64 -26.77 40.95
CA LYS A 814 -20.79 -27.50 42.19
C LYS A 814 -22.19 -28.07 42.12
N ASN A 815 -22.30 -29.37 42.27
CA ASN A 815 -23.51 -30.02 42.76
C ASN A 815 -23.96 -29.29 44.04
N GLU A 816 -24.74 -28.23 43.90
CA GLU A 816 -25.50 -27.66 45.00
C GLU A 816 -26.72 -28.58 45.13
N GLU A 817 -26.74 -29.36 46.21
CA GLU A 817 -27.94 -30.06 46.67
C GLU A 817 -29.15 -29.14 46.54
N TYR A 818 -30.21 -29.66 45.95
CA TYR A 818 -31.51 -29.01 45.89
C TYR A 818 -31.95 -28.67 47.32
N ASP A 819 -31.69 -27.44 47.75
CA ASP A 819 -32.27 -26.92 48.99
C ASP A 819 -33.76 -26.66 48.69
N GLN A 820 -34.60 -27.58 49.16
CA GLN A 820 -36.03 -27.65 48.87
C GLN A 820 -36.87 -26.53 49.53
N ASP A 821 -36.24 -25.54 50.17
CA ASP A 821 -36.91 -24.59 51.07
C ASP A 821 -36.85 -23.10 50.64
N LEU A 822 -36.92 -22.81 49.33
CA LEU A 822 -37.25 -21.47 48.86
C LEU A 822 -38.73 -21.40 48.44
N ASN A 823 -39.58 -20.98 49.37
CA ASN A 823 -41.00 -20.76 49.18
C ASN A 823 -41.30 -19.90 47.92
N TYR A 824 -41.74 -20.54 46.83
CA TYR A 824 -41.93 -19.97 45.49
C TYR A 824 -43.25 -19.18 45.34
N GLY A 825 -43.59 -18.36 46.33
CA GLY A 825 -44.90 -17.69 46.43
C GLY A 825 -45.04 -16.31 45.77
N GLU A 826 -43.97 -15.68 45.31
CA GLU A 826 -44.05 -14.36 44.63
C GLU A 826 -43.94 -14.54 43.10
N LEU A 827 -45.11 -14.47 42.47
CA LEU A 827 -45.40 -14.80 41.07
C LEU A 827 -45.01 -13.72 40.04
N ASP A 828 -44.41 -12.62 40.48
CA ASP A 828 -43.64 -11.73 39.62
C ASP A 828 -42.21 -11.75 40.15
N TYR A 829 -41.27 -12.23 39.33
CA TYR A 829 -39.84 -12.03 39.59
C TYR A 829 -39.49 -10.57 39.38
N ASP A 830 -40.10 -9.69 40.16
CA ASP A 830 -39.86 -8.28 40.12
C ASP A 830 -38.41 -8.06 40.50
N LEU A 831 -37.68 -7.39 39.62
CA LEU A 831 -36.28 -7.06 39.83
C LEU A 831 -36.25 -5.98 40.90
N ASN A 832 -36.43 -6.39 42.15
CA ASN A 832 -36.08 -5.58 43.28
C ASN A 832 -34.55 -5.48 43.26
N TYR A 833 -34.03 -4.51 42.51
CA TYR A 833 -32.60 -4.30 42.34
C TYR A 833 -31.94 -4.20 43.72
N THR A 834 -32.60 -3.58 44.70
CA THR A 834 -32.11 -3.46 46.08
C THR A 834 -31.92 -4.83 46.77
N LYS A 835 -32.82 -5.80 46.55
CA LYS A 835 -32.70 -7.17 47.07
C LYS A 835 -31.68 -7.99 46.28
N ASN A 836 -31.63 -7.79 44.97
CA ASN A 836 -30.84 -8.59 44.03
C ASN A 836 -29.35 -8.20 43.96
N ILE A 837 -28.98 -6.98 44.33
CA ILE A 837 -27.58 -6.52 44.37
C ILE A 837 -26.87 -6.80 45.69
N LYS A 838 -27.53 -7.40 46.69
CA LYS A 838 -26.96 -7.61 48.04
C LYS A 838 -25.65 -8.40 48.02
N ASP A 839 -25.50 -9.32 47.06
CA ASP A 839 -24.32 -10.17 46.91
C ASP A 839 -23.29 -9.62 45.91
N TYR A 840 -23.54 -8.43 45.34
CA TYR A 840 -22.68 -7.76 44.37
C TYR A 840 -21.92 -6.61 45.02
N ARG A 841 -20.66 -6.40 44.61
CA ARG A 841 -19.84 -5.26 45.03
C ARG A 841 -19.30 -4.50 43.83
N ILE A 842 -18.98 -3.22 44.01
CA ILE A 842 -18.23 -2.44 43.02
C ILE A 842 -16.88 -3.15 42.77
N SER A 843 -16.43 -3.18 41.51
CA SER A 843 -15.14 -3.76 41.14
C SER A 843 -14.01 -3.23 42.03
N ASN A 844 -13.13 -4.13 42.47
CA ASN A 844 -11.94 -3.75 43.24
C ASN A 844 -10.86 -3.07 42.38
N THR A 845 -11.03 -3.04 41.05
CA THR A 845 -10.11 -2.36 40.14
C THR A 845 -10.38 -0.86 40.18
N TYR A 846 -9.41 -0.07 40.65
CA TYR A 846 -9.55 1.38 40.85
C TYR A 846 -10.20 2.11 39.66
N LYS A 847 -9.73 1.83 38.44
CA LYS A 847 -10.25 2.43 37.20
C LYS A 847 -11.74 2.13 36.98
N TYR A 848 -12.20 0.91 37.27
CA TYR A 848 -13.59 0.49 37.07
C TYR A 848 -14.50 1.03 38.17
N ALA A 849 -14.02 1.12 39.41
CA ALA A 849 -14.73 1.80 40.49
C ALA A 849 -14.96 3.28 40.16
N GLU A 850 -13.95 3.96 39.58
CA GLU A 850 -14.09 5.33 39.11
C GLU A 850 -15.13 5.45 37.98
N TYR A 851 -15.10 4.52 37.01
CA TYR A 851 -16.08 4.49 35.92
C TYR A 851 -17.51 4.24 36.40
N HIS A 852 -17.70 3.34 37.37
CA HIS A 852 -19.01 3.10 38.00
C HIS A 852 -19.60 4.40 38.54
N GLU A 853 -18.84 5.14 39.37
CA GLU A 853 -19.31 6.39 39.97
C GLU A 853 -19.56 7.48 38.92
N GLN A 854 -18.71 7.59 37.90
CA GLN A 854 -18.93 8.55 36.82
C GLN A 854 -20.21 8.24 36.02
N ILE A 855 -20.44 6.99 35.62
CA ILE A 855 -21.64 6.60 34.88
C ILE A 855 -22.89 6.87 35.72
N LYS A 856 -22.90 6.40 36.97
CA LYS A 856 -24.02 6.60 37.91
C LYS A 856 -24.36 8.08 38.10
N ASN A 857 -23.36 8.96 38.14
CA ASN A 857 -23.59 10.40 38.22
C ASN A 857 -24.12 10.98 36.91
N SER A 858 -23.61 10.53 35.76
CA SER A 858 -24.03 11.02 34.44
C SER A 858 -25.40 10.53 34.00
N THR A 859 -25.86 9.38 34.50
CA THR A 859 -27.21 8.85 34.27
C THR A 859 -28.24 9.40 35.23
N LYS A 860 -27.82 10.10 36.30
CA LYS A 860 -28.73 10.69 37.29
C LYS A 860 -29.69 11.67 36.60
N ASN A 861 -30.99 11.37 36.69
CA ASN A 861 -32.11 12.11 36.08
C ASN A 861 -32.23 11.98 34.55
N ARG A 862 -31.62 10.97 33.93
CA ARG A 862 -31.90 10.60 32.53
C ARG A 862 -32.90 9.43 32.52
N ASN A 863 -33.75 9.39 31.50
CA ASN A 863 -34.64 8.25 31.26
C ASN A 863 -33.92 7.22 30.39
N HIS A 864 -34.14 5.95 30.69
CA HIS A 864 -33.48 4.84 30.01
C HIS A 864 -34.47 3.78 29.53
N ILE A 865 -34.07 3.04 28.50
CA ILE A 865 -34.69 1.77 28.10
C ILE A 865 -33.70 0.64 28.42
N TYR A 866 -34.15 -0.34 29.19
CA TYR A 866 -33.41 -1.56 29.45
C TYR A 866 -34.06 -2.72 28.70
N VAL A 867 -33.29 -3.43 27.89
CA VAL A 867 -33.76 -4.58 27.10
C VAL A 867 -33.10 -5.85 27.62
N THR A 868 -33.90 -6.81 28.04
CA THR A 868 -33.41 -8.14 28.45
C THR A 868 -33.93 -9.17 27.46
N VAL A 869 -33.03 -9.90 26.80
CA VAL A 869 -33.40 -10.98 25.88
C VAL A 869 -33.29 -12.33 26.59
N GLU A 870 -34.38 -13.09 26.59
CA GLU A 870 -34.52 -14.35 27.32
C GLU A 870 -34.98 -15.48 26.38
N LEU A 871 -34.04 -16.25 25.83
CA LEU A 871 -34.32 -17.33 24.87
C LEU A 871 -33.62 -18.66 25.25
N PRO A 872 -34.31 -19.81 25.24
CA PRO A 872 -35.76 -19.96 25.31
C PRO A 872 -36.30 -19.42 26.63
N HIS A 873 -37.61 -19.22 26.65
CA HIS A 873 -38.34 -18.68 27.79
C HIS A 873 -38.09 -19.49 29.08
N ARG A 874 -38.17 -18.82 30.24
CA ARG A 874 -38.00 -19.42 31.58
C ARG A 874 -38.97 -20.59 31.79
N ALA A 875 -38.44 -21.74 32.21
CA ALA A 875 -39.26 -22.82 32.76
C ALA A 875 -39.30 -22.67 34.27
N GLY A 876 -40.14 -21.75 34.76
CA GLY A 876 -40.76 -21.95 36.06
C GLY A 876 -41.83 -23.04 35.89
N ASN A 877 -42.01 -23.92 36.88
CA ASN A 877 -43.07 -24.94 36.92
C ASN A 877 -44.33 -24.51 36.16
N ARG A 878 -44.96 -25.46 35.43
CA ARG A 878 -46.10 -25.31 34.48
C ARG A 878 -47.31 -24.44 34.93
N SER A 879 -47.28 -23.86 36.12
CA SER A 879 -48.27 -22.98 36.74
C SER A 879 -47.85 -21.49 36.86
N GLY A 880 -46.65 -21.08 36.44
CA GLY A 880 -46.20 -19.67 36.53
C GLY A 880 -46.74 -18.76 35.43
N LYS A 881 -47.20 -17.55 35.78
CA LYS A 881 -47.62 -16.50 34.82
C LYS A 881 -46.37 -15.91 34.13
N ARG A 882 -46.39 -15.78 32.79
CA ARG A 882 -45.30 -15.14 32.04
C ARG A 882 -45.18 -13.66 32.42
N PRO A 883 -43.96 -13.09 32.47
CA PRO A 883 -43.77 -11.67 32.76
C PRO A 883 -44.32 -10.79 31.63
N GLU A 884 -44.66 -9.56 31.99
CA GLU A 884 -45.06 -8.52 31.05
C GLU A 884 -43.89 -8.12 30.14
N LEU A 885 -44.14 -7.97 28.83
CA LEU A 885 -43.10 -7.61 27.87
C LEU A 885 -42.62 -6.17 28.08
N PHE A 886 -43.51 -5.28 28.53
CA PHE A 886 -43.24 -3.87 28.82
C PHE A 886 -43.64 -3.55 30.25
N ARG A 887 -42.74 -2.90 31.02
CA ARG A 887 -43.01 -2.41 32.39
C ARG A 887 -42.08 -1.27 32.78
N LEU A 888 -42.38 -0.57 33.88
CA LEU A 888 -41.49 0.42 34.49
C LEU A 888 -40.77 -0.17 35.70
N ASN A 889 -39.48 0.13 35.88
CA ASN A 889 -38.73 -0.27 37.06
C ASN A 889 -38.85 0.74 38.21
N GLN A 890 -38.20 0.44 39.36
CA GLN A 890 -38.17 1.31 40.54
C GLN A 890 -37.53 2.70 40.31
N TYR A 891 -36.80 2.90 39.21
CA TYR A 891 -36.19 4.17 38.82
C TYR A 891 -37.06 4.97 37.83
N GLY A 892 -38.19 4.41 37.38
CA GLY A 892 -39.07 5.02 36.36
C GLY A 892 -38.61 4.78 34.92
N ASP A 893 -37.61 3.92 34.71
CA ASP A 893 -37.09 3.55 33.40
C ASP A 893 -37.95 2.45 32.75
N LEU A 894 -38.01 2.43 31.42
CA LEU A 894 -38.74 1.40 30.67
C LEU A 894 -37.90 0.12 30.58
N VAL A 895 -38.49 -1.00 31.00
CA VAL A 895 -37.92 -2.34 30.85
C VAL A 895 -38.70 -3.09 29.79
N ILE A 896 -37.97 -3.63 28.81
CA ILE A 896 -38.49 -4.45 27.72
C ILE A 896 -37.92 -5.86 27.85
N ILE A 897 -38.80 -6.85 27.92
CA ILE A 897 -38.45 -8.27 27.87
C ILE A 897 -38.67 -8.75 26.43
N VAL A 898 -37.65 -9.37 25.86
CA VAL A 898 -37.72 -9.96 24.52
C VAL A 898 -37.65 -11.48 24.67
N ASP A 899 -38.73 -12.15 24.28
CA ASP A 899 -38.89 -13.61 24.33
C ASP A 899 -39.54 -14.14 23.04
N ASP A 900 -39.95 -15.41 23.06
CA ASP A 900 -40.64 -16.11 21.98
C ASP A 900 -41.89 -15.38 21.46
N ARG A 901 -42.52 -14.49 22.25
CA ARG A 901 -43.75 -13.78 21.85
C ARG A 901 -43.49 -12.58 20.95
N ASN A 902 -42.38 -11.86 21.09
CA ASN A 902 -42.17 -10.60 20.39
C ASN A 902 -40.85 -10.52 19.61
N MET A 903 -40.01 -11.54 19.69
CA MET A 903 -38.70 -11.53 19.06
C MET A 903 -38.74 -11.37 17.54
N GLU A 904 -39.73 -11.87 16.81
CA GLU A 904 -39.83 -11.62 15.37
C GLU A 904 -40.00 -10.11 15.07
N HIS A 905 -40.72 -9.36 15.91
CA HIS A 905 -40.84 -7.92 15.76
C HIS A 905 -39.55 -7.17 16.11
N VAL A 906 -38.72 -7.75 16.98
CA VAL A 906 -37.43 -7.17 17.40
C VAL A 906 -36.32 -7.50 16.39
N PHE A 907 -36.20 -8.75 15.95
CA PHE A 907 -35.08 -9.24 15.13
C PHE A 907 -35.45 -9.46 13.66
N GLY A 908 -36.74 -9.42 13.31
CA GLY A 908 -37.21 -9.80 11.97
C GLY A 908 -37.30 -11.33 11.79
N PRO A 909 -37.81 -11.79 10.63
CA PRO A 909 -38.17 -13.19 10.40
C PRO A 909 -36.97 -14.15 10.36
N ALA A 910 -35.75 -13.65 10.13
CA ALA A 910 -34.53 -14.46 10.10
C ALA A 910 -34.36 -15.28 11.40
N ILE A 911 -34.74 -14.68 12.53
CA ILE A 911 -34.55 -15.25 13.87
C ILE A 911 -35.32 -16.56 14.08
N ASN A 912 -36.42 -16.77 13.35
CA ASN A 912 -37.25 -17.96 13.47
C ASN A 912 -36.46 -19.22 13.10
N ARG A 913 -35.53 -19.14 12.14
CA ARG A 913 -34.63 -20.26 11.77
C ARG A 913 -33.74 -20.70 12.93
N LEU A 914 -33.26 -19.75 13.74
CA LEU A 914 -32.45 -20.05 14.91
C LEU A 914 -33.27 -20.73 16.01
N LEU A 915 -34.49 -20.25 16.24
CA LEU A 915 -35.42 -20.85 17.21
C LEU A 915 -35.81 -22.27 16.85
N GLU A 916 -36.13 -22.53 15.59
CA GLU A 916 -36.47 -23.86 15.10
C GLU A 916 -35.36 -24.86 15.44
N ARG A 917 -34.10 -24.47 15.21
CA ARG A 917 -32.94 -25.30 15.55
C ARG A 917 -32.76 -25.51 17.04
N ILE A 918 -32.92 -24.48 17.85
CA ILE A 918 -32.81 -24.59 19.32
C ILE A 918 -33.89 -25.54 19.85
N SER A 919 -35.13 -25.35 19.39
CA SER A 919 -36.28 -26.18 19.79
C SER A 919 -36.15 -27.64 19.35
N TYR A 920 -35.50 -27.91 18.20
CA TYR A 920 -35.29 -29.27 17.71
C TYR A 920 -34.28 -30.07 18.55
N LYS A 921 -33.27 -29.41 19.13
CA LYS A 921 -32.32 -30.06 20.05
C LYS A 921 -33.00 -30.53 21.34
N ASP A 922 -33.87 -29.70 21.91
CA ASP A 922 -34.62 -30.06 23.12
C ASP A 922 -35.45 -31.33 22.93
N GLN A 923 -36.00 -31.56 21.74
CA GLN A 923 -36.78 -32.75 21.42
C GLN A 923 -35.93 -34.03 21.29
N VAL A 924 -34.70 -33.92 20.78
CA VAL A 924 -33.80 -35.07 20.62
C VAL A 924 -33.20 -35.48 21.97
N ASP A 925 -32.76 -34.51 22.78
CA ASP A 925 -32.23 -34.78 24.13
C ASP A 925 -33.29 -35.35 25.09
N LEU A 926 -34.58 -35.01 24.88
CA LEU A 926 -35.70 -35.61 25.61
C LEU A 926 -36.00 -37.06 25.22
N MET A 927 -35.72 -37.48 23.97
CA MET A 927 -35.90 -38.86 23.52
C MET A 927 -34.78 -39.78 24.03
N ASP A 928 -33.53 -39.30 24.06
CA ASP A 928 -32.37 -40.04 24.58
C ASP A 928 -32.38 -40.20 26.11
N GLN A 929 -33.19 -39.42 26.85
CA GLN A 929 -33.39 -39.58 28.30
C GLN A 929 -34.56 -40.50 28.69
N THR A 930 -35.30 -41.02 27.70
CA THR A 930 -36.45 -41.93 27.90
C THR A 930 -36.19 -43.38 27.50
N GLU A 931 -34.96 -43.72 27.10
CA GLU A 931 -34.44 -45.10 27.04
C GLU A 931 -33.49 -45.38 28.22
#